data_AF-A0A250JYZ8-F1
#
_entry.id   AF-A0A250JYZ8-F1
#
_cell.length_a   1.000
_cell.length_b   1.000
_cell.length_c   1.000
_cell.angle_alpha   90.00
_cell.angle_beta   90.00
_cell.angle_gamma   90.00
#
_symmetry.space_group_name_H-M   'P 1'
#
loop_
_entity.id
_entity.type
_entity.pdbx_description
1 polymer ?
#
loop_
_entity_poly.entity_id
_entity_poly.type
_entity_poly.pdbx_seq_one_letter_code
_entity_poly.pdbx_strand_id
1 'polypeptide(L)'
;MPPTLEQLRERARPWAEPVPGASPAGVQAKHEPAYEAVALEVAKLESPASKAVRWDDVVEGASDLLKHTTKDLWLAAYLAYGLYATRGVDGAATGAAVLAEVTEQYWEGLFPEAKRLRGRANAVGWFVDRLGRILPTVEQASVSAEPLDALATAVKRLAQLSRERFSDMAPAFGPLQDAIARLRAGLPEPEPASVTAGRSASPEDADGSRPPEAGNASSQDADGAGALRPDAAPDDAAASATDRRAAGDADNGRHAAGPGAGNDSAESHGKAPQGPGNAKANAAHGPRGASGKGNAAQGAPAEKNAPTAQGTAASQSAPARAAAVEVPPLPELPSTPDLSSAEAVTDFLRNVGGALLNASDALRRVSPEDPLSYRLKRMGLWLHLTQPPAADGNGRTLIHPVPELLRTKLETLEQNQRWGDLLDECESALARHRFTLTLHRYSATALKGLGGAYAGARGALVQELAIQLRRMTGVETLLSTVGTPLTDDATRDWLRDEVLRASAPPPAGSATALSTALALAPLALGTSVQGDGAALEAEARTLLDEGRVHEAVTRLQAAVTAASTGRARFISRLELARLCANAGQLPLARAVYDALDEEVSAHALDTWEPALAAACLEGWLQTRTPAEKESGPVAVKFRNRYRRLALLDSSATLRVGA
;
A
#
# COMPACT_ATOMS: atom_id res chain seq x y z
N MET A 1 13.56 38.48 -13.76
CA MET A 1 12.88 39.29 -12.71
C MET A 1 12.28 38.32 -11.72
N PRO A 2 12.45 38.49 -10.40
CA PRO A 2 11.70 37.70 -9.42
C PRO A 2 10.20 37.99 -9.59
N PRO A 3 9.30 36.99 -9.44
CA PRO A 3 7.87 37.21 -9.59
C PRO A 3 7.33 38.11 -8.48
N THR A 4 6.31 38.90 -8.80
CA THR A 4 5.71 39.84 -7.86
C THR A 4 4.87 39.11 -6.81
N LEU A 5 4.66 39.75 -5.65
CA LEU A 5 3.75 39.23 -4.62
C LEU A 5 2.31 39.04 -5.16
N GLU A 6 1.89 39.85 -6.13
CA GLU A 6 0.60 39.74 -6.80
C GLU A 6 0.48 38.48 -7.66
N GLN A 7 1.53 38.11 -8.39
CA GLN A 7 1.58 36.83 -9.12
C GLN A 7 1.54 35.63 -8.18
N LEU A 8 2.19 35.72 -7.01
CA LEU A 8 2.12 34.70 -5.96
C LEU A 8 0.73 34.63 -5.31
N ARG A 9 0.02 35.75 -5.19
CA ARG A 9 -1.37 35.82 -4.72
C ARG A 9 -2.33 35.12 -5.66
N GLU A 10 -2.27 35.38 -6.97
CA GLU A 10 -3.12 34.67 -7.94
C GLU A 10 -2.83 33.15 -7.97
N ARG A 11 -1.58 32.73 -7.72
CA ARG A 11 -1.24 31.29 -7.55
C ARG A 11 -1.88 30.68 -6.28
N ALA A 12 -1.98 31.44 -5.20
CA ALA A 12 -2.57 31.02 -3.93
C ALA A 12 -4.11 31.13 -3.89
N ARG A 13 -4.68 31.97 -4.76
CA ARG A 13 -6.11 32.32 -4.83
C ARG A 13 -7.07 31.14 -4.72
N PRO A 14 -6.88 29.97 -5.39
CA PRO A 14 -7.81 28.84 -5.29
C PRO A 14 -8.00 28.28 -3.87
N TRP A 15 -7.12 28.60 -2.92
CA TRP A 15 -7.23 28.22 -1.51
C TRP A 15 -7.41 29.41 -0.57
N ALA A 16 -7.18 30.63 -1.06
CA ALA A 16 -7.37 31.88 -0.32
C ALA A 16 -8.79 32.47 -0.50
N GLU A 17 -9.57 32.08 -1.51
CA GLU A 17 -10.98 32.52 -1.65
C GLU A 17 -11.85 32.08 -0.45
N PRO A 18 -12.86 32.88 -0.04
CA PRO A 18 -13.69 32.57 1.13
C PRO A 18 -14.40 31.22 1.04
N VAL A 19 -14.51 30.52 2.17
CA VAL A 19 -15.32 29.29 2.25
C VAL A 19 -16.79 29.64 1.99
N PRO A 20 -17.53 28.89 1.14
CA PRO A 20 -18.95 29.15 0.91
C PRO A 20 -19.79 29.05 2.19
N GLY A 21 -20.48 30.14 2.55
CA GLY A 21 -21.39 30.18 3.70
C GLY A 21 -21.30 31.48 4.49
N ALA A 22 -21.81 31.47 5.72
CA ALA A 22 -21.87 32.64 6.61
C ALA A 22 -20.52 32.97 7.30
N SER A 23 -19.56 32.03 7.30
CA SER A 23 -18.23 32.21 7.88
C SER A 23 -17.17 32.14 6.76
N PRO A 24 -16.49 33.25 6.41
CA PRO A 24 -15.44 33.24 5.38
C PRO A 24 -14.29 32.28 5.68
N ALA A 25 -14.03 32.02 6.97
CA ALA A 25 -13.03 31.06 7.46
C ALA A 25 -13.58 29.61 7.60
N GLY A 26 -14.85 29.38 7.26
CA GLY A 26 -15.50 28.08 7.43
C GLY A 26 -15.78 27.71 8.89
N VAL A 27 -15.77 26.40 9.19
CA VAL A 27 -16.04 25.80 10.51
C VAL A 27 -14.85 24.99 11.02
N GLN A 28 -14.85 24.57 12.28
CA GLN A 28 -13.77 23.76 12.86
C GLN A 28 -13.84 22.30 12.38
N ALA A 29 -13.02 21.93 11.38
CA ALA A 29 -13.08 20.61 10.76
C ALA A 29 -12.22 19.51 11.44
N LYS A 30 -11.66 19.74 12.64
CA LYS A 30 -10.66 18.82 13.25
C LYS A 30 -11.17 17.38 13.47
N HIS A 31 -12.49 17.20 13.58
CA HIS A 31 -13.15 15.91 13.76
C HIS A 31 -13.89 15.42 12.49
N GLU A 32 -13.68 16.08 11.36
CA GLU A 32 -14.19 15.60 10.07
C GLU A 32 -13.35 14.41 9.59
N PRO A 33 -13.95 13.31 9.11
CA PRO A 33 -13.21 12.15 8.60
C PRO A 33 -12.20 12.50 7.49
N ALA A 34 -12.51 13.50 6.66
CA ALA A 34 -11.60 14.01 5.64
C ALA A 34 -10.36 14.72 6.23
N TYR A 35 -10.52 15.46 7.34
CA TYR A 35 -9.38 16.07 8.05
C TYR A 35 -8.52 14.97 8.68
N GLU A 36 -9.14 14.01 9.36
CA GLU A 36 -8.45 12.90 10.01
C GLU A 36 -7.69 12.04 8.99
N ALA A 37 -8.25 11.79 7.80
CA ALA A 37 -7.57 11.11 6.70
C ALA A 37 -6.28 11.83 6.26
N VAL A 38 -6.34 13.16 6.04
CA VAL A 38 -5.16 13.97 5.70
C VAL A 38 -4.11 13.92 6.81
N ALA A 39 -4.54 14.09 8.07
CA ALA A 39 -3.63 14.08 9.22
C ALA A 39 -2.97 12.70 9.43
N LEU A 40 -3.71 11.59 9.25
CA LEU A 40 -3.19 10.22 9.32
C LEU A 40 -2.23 9.90 8.17
N GLU A 41 -2.50 10.39 6.96
CA GLU A 41 -1.60 10.23 5.81
C GLU A 41 -0.26 10.94 6.07
N VAL A 42 -0.28 12.17 6.59
CA VAL A 42 0.94 12.90 6.97
C VAL A 42 1.66 12.26 8.18
N ALA A 43 0.93 11.73 9.16
CA ALA A 43 1.51 11.08 10.34
C ALA A 43 2.40 9.87 10.02
N LYS A 44 2.21 9.22 8.85
CA LYS A 44 3.08 8.15 8.36
C LYS A 44 4.55 8.57 8.23
N LEU A 45 4.86 9.87 8.05
CA LEU A 45 6.23 10.39 7.99
C LEU A 45 7.05 10.13 9.25
N GLU A 46 6.38 9.93 10.38
CA GLU A 46 6.99 9.76 11.70
C GLU A 46 6.91 8.30 12.18
N SER A 47 6.40 7.40 11.32
CA SER A 47 6.23 5.97 11.58
C SER A 47 7.22 5.13 10.77
N PRO A 48 8.24 4.51 11.41
CA PRO A 48 9.24 3.67 10.71
C PRO A 48 8.67 2.43 10.00
N ALA A 49 7.40 2.07 10.28
CA ALA A 49 6.71 0.91 9.72
C ALA A 49 5.63 1.27 8.68
N SER A 50 5.44 2.56 8.39
CA SER A 50 4.40 3.00 7.45
C SER A 50 4.86 2.98 6.00
N LYS A 51 3.92 2.72 5.08
CA LYS A 51 4.13 2.93 3.65
C LYS A 51 4.44 4.41 3.37
N ALA A 52 5.13 4.68 2.26
CA ALA A 52 5.44 6.04 1.80
C ALA A 52 4.15 6.90 1.73
N VAL A 53 4.30 8.18 2.11
CA VAL A 53 3.18 9.13 2.22
C VAL A 53 2.67 9.51 0.83
N ARG A 54 1.37 9.34 0.61
CA ARG A 54 0.71 9.70 -0.65
C ARG A 54 0.41 11.19 -0.65
N TRP A 55 1.37 11.97 -1.14
CA TRP A 55 1.29 13.42 -1.14
C TRP A 55 0.19 13.98 -2.06
N ASP A 56 -0.19 13.25 -3.11
CA ASP A 56 -1.36 13.61 -3.94
C ASP A 56 -2.67 13.60 -3.12
N ASP A 57 -2.92 12.53 -2.34
CA ASP A 57 -4.08 12.44 -1.45
C ASP A 57 -4.10 13.58 -0.41
N VAL A 58 -2.92 13.92 0.14
CA VAL A 58 -2.77 15.05 1.08
C VAL A 58 -3.08 16.38 0.39
N VAL A 59 -2.61 16.59 -0.85
CA VAL A 59 -2.88 17.81 -1.63
C VAL A 59 -4.36 17.91 -2.00
N GLU A 60 -4.99 16.82 -2.45
CA GLU A 60 -6.41 16.77 -2.81
C GLU A 60 -7.31 17.01 -1.58
N GLY A 61 -7.14 16.21 -0.52
CA GLY A 61 -7.92 16.33 0.71
C GLY A 61 -7.75 17.67 1.42
N ALA A 62 -6.51 18.18 1.55
CA ALA A 62 -6.28 19.49 2.15
C ALA A 62 -6.78 20.64 1.25
N SER A 63 -6.68 20.49 -0.08
CA SER A 63 -7.24 21.45 -1.04
C SER A 63 -8.74 21.63 -0.83
N ASP A 64 -9.48 20.53 -0.79
CA ASP A 64 -10.93 20.55 -0.80
C ASP A 64 -11.50 21.03 0.55
N LEU A 65 -10.87 20.61 1.66
CA LEU A 65 -11.18 21.16 2.98
C LEU A 65 -10.91 22.67 3.05
N LEU A 66 -9.78 23.15 2.49
CA LEU A 66 -9.45 24.58 2.47
C LEU A 66 -10.39 25.41 1.59
N LYS A 67 -10.93 24.82 0.52
CA LYS A 67 -11.89 25.48 -0.38
C LYS A 67 -13.32 25.50 0.17
N HIS A 68 -13.76 24.40 0.78
CA HIS A 68 -15.19 24.14 0.99
C HIS A 68 -15.60 23.95 2.45
N THR A 69 -14.66 23.84 3.40
CA THR A 69 -15.00 23.48 4.80
C THR A 69 -14.38 24.41 5.85
N THR A 70 -13.08 24.69 5.77
CA THR A 70 -12.34 25.36 6.85
C THR A 70 -11.09 26.09 6.36
N LYS A 71 -10.72 27.20 6.98
CA LYS A 71 -9.36 27.74 6.91
C LYS A 71 -8.62 27.26 8.16
N ASP A 72 -7.81 26.21 8.04
CA ASP A 72 -6.96 25.70 9.12
C ASP A 72 -5.47 25.74 8.70
N LEU A 73 -4.61 26.26 9.58
CA LEU A 73 -3.18 26.38 9.33
C LEU A 73 -2.45 25.05 9.24
N TRP A 74 -2.92 23.98 9.90
CA TRP A 74 -2.34 22.65 9.74
C TRP A 74 -2.62 22.09 8.34
N LEU A 75 -3.86 22.24 7.85
CA LEU A 75 -4.18 21.88 6.46
C LEU A 75 -3.40 22.73 5.46
N ALA A 76 -3.26 24.04 5.70
CA ALA A 76 -2.44 24.90 4.84
C ALA A 76 -0.95 24.50 4.85
N ALA A 77 -0.40 24.07 5.99
CA ALA A 77 0.97 23.59 6.10
C ALA A 77 1.17 22.22 5.42
N TYR A 78 0.21 21.30 5.57
CA TYR A 78 0.21 20.01 4.90
C TYR A 78 0.06 20.15 3.38
N LEU A 79 -0.87 21.00 2.92
CA LEU A 79 -1.00 21.36 1.50
C LEU A 79 0.30 21.98 0.98
N ALA A 80 0.90 22.92 1.70
CA ALA A 80 2.11 23.60 1.26
C ALA A 80 3.30 22.65 1.08
N TYR A 81 3.48 21.70 2.01
CA TYR A 81 4.52 20.67 1.87
C TYR A 81 4.16 19.59 0.84
N GLY A 82 2.87 19.22 0.72
CA GLY A 82 2.41 18.30 -0.32
C GLY A 82 2.58 18.85 -1.73
N LEU A 83 2.38 20.16 -1.93
CA LEU A 83 2.69 20.85 -3.18
C LEU A 83 4.18 20.80 -3.49
N TYR A 84 5.06 20.96 -2.47
CA TYR A 84 6.50 20.71 -2.65
C TYR A 84 6.80 19.27 -3.06
N ALA A 85 6.21 18.28 -2.39
CA ALA A 85 6.46 16.87 -2.66
C ALA A 85 5.95 16.41 -4.03
N THR A 86 4.92 17.06 -4.59
CA THR A 86 4.30 16.71 -5.89
C THR A 86 4.81 17.58 -7.06
N ARG A 87 5.26 18.82 -6.82
CA ARG A 87 5.65 19.80 -7.87
C ARG A 87 6.99 20.49 -7.60
N GLY A 88 7.79 20.00 -6.66
CA GLY A 88 9.10 20.54 -6.31
C GLY A 88 9.06 21.98 -5.80
N VAL A 89 10.13 22.73 -6.08
CA VAL A 89 10.34 24.10 -5.57
C VAL A 89 9.23 25.07 -5.99
N ASP A 90 8.65 24.91 -7.19
CA ASP A 90 7.53 25.73 -7.65
C ASP A 90 6.23 25.45 -6.85
N GLY A 91 6.01 24.18 -6.51
CA GLY A 91 4.97 23.78 -5.56
C GLY A 91 5.17 24.40 -4.18
N ALA A 92 6.42 24.39 -3.67
CA ALA A 92 6.76 25.04 -2.40
C ALA A 92 6.47 26.56 -2.41
N ALA A 93 6.76 27.25 -3.51
CA ALA A 93 6.47 28.67 -3.66
C ALA A 93 4.96 28.96 -3.58
N THR A 94 4.15 28.13 -4.25
CA THR A 94 2.68 28.17 -4.16
C THR A 94 2.21 27.92 -2.72
N GLY A 95 2.75 26.88 -2.06
CA GLY A 95 2.41 26.52 -0.69
C GLY A 95 2.72 27.62 0.33
N ALA A 96 3.90 28.22 0.24
CA ALA A 96 4.29 29.36 1.08
C ALA A 96 3.40 30.59 0.85
N ALA A 97 2.95 30.83 -0.40
CA ALA A 97 2.00 31.89 -0.71
C ALA A 97 0.59 31.60 -0.14
N VAL A 98 0.09 30.36 -0.21
CA VAL A 98 -1.17 29.95 0.43
C VAL A 98 -1.10 30.16 1.95
N LEU A 99 -0.02 29.74 2.60
CA LEU A 99 0.20 29.98 4.03
C LEU A 99 0.21 31.47 4.38
N ALA A 100 0.83 32.32 3.55
CA ALA A 100 0.87 33.76 3.75
C ALA A 100 -0.55 34.37 3.62
N GLU A 101 -1.26 34.10 2.54
CA GLU A 101 -2.59 34.67 2.29
C GLU A 101 -3.64 34.19 3.29
N VAL A 102 -3.64 32.91 3.64
CA VAL A 102 -4.57 32.37 4.64
C VAL A 102 -4.30 32.97 6.03
N THR A 103 -3.03 33.23 6.37
CA THR A 103 -2.64 33.92 7.62
C THR A 103 -3.02 35.41 7.60
N GLU A 104 -2.85 36.09 6.46
CA GLU A 104 -3.12 37.53 6.31
C GLU A 104 -4.61 37.84 6.29
N GLN A 105 -5.39 37.11 5.49
CA GLN A 105 -6.80 37.40 5.22
C GLN A 105 -7.76 36.91 6.32
N TYR A 106 -7.50 35.75 6.93
CA TYR A 106 -8.46 35.09 7.82
C TYR A 106 -8.09 35.15 9.30
N TRP A 107 -7.05 35.91 9.70
CA TRP A 107 -6.42 35.83 11.02
C TRP A 107 -7.37 35.67 12.22
N GLU A 108 -8.47 36.43 12.30
CA GLU A 108 -9.40 36.31 13.44
C GLU A 108 -10.22 34.99 13.42
N GLY A 109 -10.71 34.58 12.24
CA GLY A 109 -11.55 33.37 12.08
C GLY A 109 -10.78 32.07 11.83
N LEU A 110 -9.47 32.15 11.59
CA LEU A 110 -8.59 31.05 11.22
C LEU A 110 -8.47 29.97 12.32
N PHE A 111 -8.39 28.70 11.93
CA PHE A 111 -8.16 27.58 12.84
C PHE A 111 -6.68 27.17 12.90
N PRO A 112 -6.15 26.70 14.05
CA PRO A 112 -6.74 26.78 15.40
C PRO A 112 -7.04 28.22 15.81
N GLU A 113 -8.06 28.45 16.65
CA GLU A 113 -8.53 29.79 17.07
C GLU A 113 -7.40 30.73 17.55
N ALA A 114 -7.56 32.05 17.42
CA ALA A 114 -6.53 33.05 17.75
C ALA A 114 -5.99 32.94 19.19
N LYS A 115 -6.84 32.55 20.16
CA LYS A 115 -6.45 32.27 21.55
C LYS A 115 -5.45 31.11 21.70
N ARG A 116 -5.29 30.27 20.68
CA ARG A 116 -4.36 29.12 20.61
C ARG A 116 -3.12 29.47 19.76
N LEU A 117 -2.53 30.65 19.97
CA LEU A 117 -1.42 31.18 19.17
C LEU A 117 -0.24 30.21 18.97
N ARG A 118 0.17 29.48 20.02
CA ARG A 118 1.20 28.43 19.93
C ARG A 118 0.82 27.30 18.96
N GLY A 119 -0.47 26.91 18.90
CA GLY A 119 -0.94 25.90 17.95
C GLY A 119 -0.87 26.34 16.49
N ARG A 120 -1.11 27.63 16.23
CA ARG A 120 -0.92 28.26 14.91
C ARG A 120 0.56 28.35 14.53
N ALA A 121 1.40 28.82 15.45
CA ALA A 121 2.84 28.93 15.25
C ALA A 121 3.48 27.56 14.95
N ASN A 122 3.07 26.50 15.66
CA ASN A 122 3.53 25.14 15.42
C ASN A 122 3.20 24.63 14.01
N ALA A 123 2.03 24.99 13.45
CA ALA A 123 1.64 24.58 12.09
C ALA A 123 2.55 25.23 11.03
N VAL A 124 2.81 26.54 11.16
CA VAL A 124 3.75 27.27 10.26
C VAL A 124 5.18 26.74 10.45
N GLY A 125 5.60 26.49 11.70
CA GLY A 125 6.89 25.91 12.03
C GLY A 125 7.11 24.53 11.42
N TRP A 126 6.09 23.66 11.43
CA TRP A 126 6.16 22.33 10.83
C TRP A 126 6.50 22.38 9.33
N PHE A 127 5.94 23.34 8.59
CA PHE A 127 6.30 23.57 7.18
C PHE A 127 7.72 24.12 7.04
N VAL A 128 8.06 25.15 7.82
CA VAL A 128 9.37 25.84 7.74
C VAL A 128 10.53 24.90 8.07
N ASP A 129 10.44 24.15 9.18
CA ASP A 129 11.47 23.22 9.62
C ASP A 129 11.67 22.07 8.62
N ARG A 130 10.57 21.54 8.07
CA ARG A 130 10.65 20.40 7.14
C ARG A 130 11.18 20.82 5.77
N LEU A 131 10.77 21.98 5.27
CA LEU A 131 11.30 22.54 4.02
C LEU A 131 12.78 22.97 4.18
N GLY A 132 13.15 23.53 5.34
CA GLY A 132 14.54 23.90 5.66
C GLY A 132 15.49 22.70 5.78
N ARG A 133 14.98 21.51 6.15
CA ARG A 133 15.77 20.26 6.16
C ARG A 133 15.93 19.63 4.78
N ILE A 134 14.93 19.72 3.91
CA ILE A 134 14.94 19.03 2.61
C ILE A 134 15.58 19.86 1.48
N LEU A 135 15.46 21.19 1.47
CA LEU A 135 16.07 22.03 0.43
C LEU A 135 17.59 21.83 0.29
N PRO A 136 18.39 21.72 1.38
CA PRO A 136 19.82 21.42 1.28
C PRO A 136 20.17 20.08 0.61
N THR A 137 19.20 19.16 0.46
CA THR A 137 19.40 17.86 -0.21
C THR A 137 18.90 17.84 -1.66
N VAL A 138 18.34 18.95 -2.16
CA VAL A 138 17.87 19.05 -3.55
C VAL A 138 19.05 19.31 -4.48
N GLU A 139 19.17 18.50 -5.55
CA GLU A 139 20.20 18.68 -6.56
C GLU A 139 20.00 20.00 -7.32
N GLN A 140 21.01 20.87 -7.35
CA GLN A 140 20.94 22.19 -7.98
C GLN A 140 20.56 22.13 -9.47
N ALA A 141 21.02 21.09 -10.18
CA ALA A 141 20.68 20.87 -11.59
C ALA A 141 19.20 20.58 -11.87
N SER A 142 18.41 20.22 -10.83
CA SER A 142 16.97 19.94 -10.95
C SER A 142 16.08 21.17 -10.76
N VAL A 143 16.66 22.35 -10.48
CA VAL A 143 15.92 23.56 -10.08
C VAL A 143 16.31 24.76 -10.93
N SER A 144 15.32 25.46 -11.49
CA SER A 144 15.53 26.73 -12.21
C SER A 144 15.47 27.94 -11.26
N ALA A 145 16.05 29.06 -11.70
CA ALA A 145 16.13 30.28 -10.90
C ALA A 145 14.75 30.89 -10.56
N GLU A 146 13.78 30.82 -11.47
CA GLU A 146 12.46 31.44 -11.30
C GLU A 146 11.64 30.84 -10.13
N PRO A 147 11.47 29.50 -10.00
CA PRO A 147 10.85 28.90 -8.82
C PRO A 147 11.57 29.19 -7.50
N LEU A 148 12.89 29.33 -7.50
CA LEU A 148 13.65 29.72 -6.29
C LEU A 148 13.40 31.18 -5.92
N ASP A 149 13.41 32.09 -6.90
CA ASP A 149 13.10 33.51 -6.70
C ASP A 149 11.63 33.71 -6.26
N ALA A 150 10.72 32.85 -6.76
CA ALA A 150 9.33 32.75 -6.31
C ALA A 150 9.23 32.29 -4.84
N LEU A 151 9.91 31.20 -4.49
CA LEU A 151 9.93 30.64 -3.14
C LEU A 151 10.56 31.62 -2.14
N ALA A 152 11.67 32.26 -2.50
CA ALA A 152 12.32 33.29 -1.68
C ALA A 152 11.36 34.44 -1.36
N THR A 153 10.61 34.90 -2.37
CA THR A 153 9.64 36.00 -2.23
C THR A 153 8.46 35.59 -1.35
N ALA A 154 7.88 34.40 -1.55
CA ALA A 154 6.80 33.87 -0.73
C ALA A 154 7.22 33.63 0.73
N VAL A 155 8.37 32.99 0.96
CA VAL A 155 8.91 32.72 2.30
C VAL A 155 9.28 34.01 3.03
N LYS A 156 9.78 35.04 2.33
CA LYS A 156 10.04 36.37 2.91
C LYS A 156 8.73 37.05 3.37
N ARG A 157 7.64 36.94 2.60
CA ARG A 157 6.32 37.45 3.00
C ARG A 157 5.76 36.68 4.21
N LEU A 158 5.83 35.35 4.20
CA LEU A 158 5.39 34.52 5.31
C LEU A 158 6.20 34.80 6.59
N ALA A 159 7.51 35.00 6.49
CA ALA A 159 8.38 35.38 7.62
C ALA A 159 8.06 36.78 8.17
N GLN A 160 7.66 37.73 7.32
CA GLN A 160 7.18 39.04 7.77
C GLN A 160 5.88 38.88 8.57
N LEU A 161 4.85 38.29 7.98
CA LEU A 161 3.56 38.04 8.63
C LEU A 161 3.73 37.26 9.94
N SER A 162 4.65 36.30 9.95
CA SER A 162 4.95 35.50 11.14
C SER A 162 5.46 36.35 12.30
N ARG A 163 6.34 37.32 12.06
CA ARG A 163 6.85 38.22 13.11
C ARG A 163 5.77 39.20 13.58
N GLU A 164 4.95 39.69 12.65
CA GLU A 164 3.82 40.59 12.94
C GLU A 164 2.70 39.92 13.76
N ARG A 165 2.47 38.61 13.56
CA ARG A 165 1.29 37.90 14.11
C ARG A 165 1.58 36.92 15.24
N PHE A 166 2.78 36.33 15.31
CA PHE A 166 3.13 35.33 16.36
C PHE A 166 4.04 35.89 17.47
N SER A 167 4.56 37.11 17.34
CA SER A 167 5.48 37.74 18.31
C SER A 167 6.64 36.78 18.66
N ASP A 168 6.94 36.59 19.95
CA ASP A 168 8.01 35.72 20.47
C ASP A 168 7.83 34.22 20.13
N MET A 169 6.65 33.83 19.64
CA MET A 169 6.35 32.44 19.22
C MET A 169 6.60 32.19 17.73
N ALA A 170 7.11 33.16 16.96
CA ALA A 170 7.36 33.01 15.54
C ALA A 170 8.42 31.90 15.24
N PRO A 171 8.16 30.96 14.31
CA PRO A 171 9.14 29.94 13.92
C PRO A 171 10.39 30.53 13.25
N ALA A 172 11.49 29.77 13.28
CA ALA A 172 12.80 30.21 12.81
C ALA A 172 12.95 30.11 11.28
N PHE A 173 12.62 31.18 10.56
CA PHE A 173 12.75 31.23 9.10
C PHE A 173 14.20 31.30 8.58
N GLY A 174 15.18 31.65 9.42
CA GLY A 174 16.59 31.86 9.02
C GLY A 174 17.19 30.67 8.25
N PRO A 175 17.21 29.44 8.82
CA PRO A 175 17.75 28.26 8.14
C PRO A 175 17.10 27.96 6.78
N LEU A 176 15.80 28.21 6.64
CA LEU A 176 15.08 28.06 5.37
C LEU A 176 15.49 29.14 4.35
N GLN A 177 15.61 30.40 4.78
CA GLN A 177 16.07 31.50 3.93
C GLN A 177 17.52 31.30 3.46
N ASP A 178 18.40 30.85 4.35
CA ASP A 178 19.79 30.50 4.03
C ASP A 178 19.87 29.32 3.03
N ALA A 179 19.04 28.29 3.19
CA ALA A 179 18.98 27.17 2.25
C ALA A 179 18.56 27.61 0.84
N ILE A 180 17.53 28.46 0.74
CA ILE A 180 17.07 29.03 -0.54
C ILE A 180 18.18 29.90 -1.16
N ALA A 181 18.82 30.76 -0.37
CA ALA A 181 19.92 31.61 -0.85
C ALA A 181 21.12 30.81 -1.37
N ARG A 182 21.50 29.72 -0.68
CA ARG A 182 22.58 28.81 -1.11
C ARG A 182 22.27 28.10 -2.41
N LEU A 183 21.05 27.55 -2.57
CA LEU A 183 20.61 26.97 -3.84
C LEU A 183 20.62 28.00 -4.97
N ARG A 184 20.14 29.22 -4.69
CA ARG A 184 20.06 30.28 -5.69
C ARG A 184 21.43 30.80 -6.14
N ALA A 185 22.42 30.82 -5.24
CA ALA A 185 23.80 31.21 -5.52
C ALA A 185 24.61 30.13 -6.27
N GLY A 186 24.17 28.87 -6.25
CA GLY A 186 24.78 27.79 -7.05
C GLY A 186 24.35 27.78 -8.53
N LEU A 187 23.31 28.55 -8.89
CA LEU A 187 22.83 28.66 -10.26
C LEU A 187 23.57 29.78 -11.02
N PRO A 188 23.87 29.59 -12.32
CA PRO A 188 24.47 30.64 -13.13
C PRO A 188 23.60 31.91 -13.13
N GLU A 189 24.27 33.06 -13.10
CA GLU A 189 23.60 34.36 -13.22
C GLU A 189 22.94 34.43 -14.61
N PRO A 190 21.68 34.92 -14.72
CA PRO A 190 20.99 34.93 -16.00
C PRO A 190 21.75 35.83 -16.98
N GLU A 191 22.25 35.24 -18.08
CA GLU A 191 22.87 36.01 -19.16
C GLU A 191 21.92 37.14 -19.59
N PRO A 192 22.41 38.38 -19.74
CA PRO A 192 21.58 39.48 -20.20
C PRO A 192 21.07 39.14 -21.59
N ALA A 193 19.75 39.00 -21.72
CA ALA A 193 19.09 38.53 -22.93
C ALA A 193 19.62 39.27 -24.17
N SER A 194 20.29 38.53 -25.05
CA SER A 194 20.68 39.07 -26.35
C SER A 194 19.41 39.44 -27.09
N VAL A 195 19.28 40.71 -27.45
CA VAL A 195 18.09 41.25 -28.11
C VAL A 195 18.08 40.74 -29.55
N THR A 196 17.57 39.53 -29.75
CA THR A 196 17.16 39.06 -31.07
C THR A 196 15.97 39.89 -31.50
N ALA A 197 16.25 40.92 -32.31
CA ALA A 197 15.27 41.76 -32.95
C ALA A 197 14.44 40.92 -33.95
N GLY A 198 13.46 40.17 -33.43
CA GLY A 198 12.46 39.45 -34.19
C GLY A 198 11.58 40.44 -34.94
N ARG A 199 11.96 40.74 -36.18
CA ARG A 199 11.23 41.65 -37.07
C ARG A 199 9.80 41.12 -37.24
N SER A 200 8.83 41.95 -36.88
CA SER A 200 7.41 41.66 -37.07
C SER A 200 7.10 41.43 -38.55
N ALA A 201 6.52 40.27 -38.85
CA ALA A 201 5.95 39.97 -40.15
C ALA A 201 4.42 39.92 -40.02
N SER A 202 3.74 40.88 -40.64
CA SER A 202 2.33 40.73 -41.02
C SER A 202 2.27 40.20 -42.47
N PRO A 203 1.19 39.51 -42.87
CA PRO A 203 1.14 38.80 -44.15
C PRO A 203 0.61 39.68 -45.29
N GLU A 204 1.21 39.60 -46.47
CA GLU A 204 0.55 39.96 -47.73
C GLU A 204 1.22 39.29 -48.95
N ASP A 205 0.35 38.67 -49.75
CA ASP A 205 0.37 38.12 -51.11
C ASP A 205 1.59 38.09 -52.08
N ALA A 206 1.41 37.17 -53.04
CA ALA A 206 1.81 37.19 -54.46
C ALA A 206 3.19 36.63 -54.91
N ASP A 207 3.10 35.41 -55.47
CA ASP A 207 3.51 35.03 -56.84
C ASP A 207 5.01 35.01 -57.24
N GLY A 208 5.32 34.19 -58.27
CA GLY A 208 6.40 34.54 -59.19
C GLY A 208 7.69 33.69 -59.20
N SER A 209 7.60 32.47 -59.74
CA SER A 209 8.62 31.89 -60.64
C SER A 209 10.01 31.42 -60.11
N ARG A 210 10.66 30.60 -60.95
CA ARG A 210 11.87 29.78 -60.71
C ARG A 210 12.96 30.17 -61.76
N PRO A 211 14.13 29.50 -61.80
CA PRO A 211 15.47 29.90 -61.30
C PRO A 211 16.39 30.28 -62.50
N PRO A 212 17.69 29.88 -62.62
CA PRO A 212 18.81 29.68 -61.68
C PRO A 212 20.07 30.52 -62.06
N GLU A 213 21.17 30.46 -61.30
CA GLU A 213 22.52 30.17 -61.86
C GLU A 213 23.65 29.96 -60.82
N ALA A 214 24.73 29.34 -61.30
CA ALA A 214 26.10 29.08 -60.80
C ALA A 214 26.62 29.69 -59.46
N GLY A 215 27.56 29.06 -58.76
CA GLY A 215 28.26 27.77 -58.99
C GLY A 215 29.71 27.78 -58.49
N ASN A 216 30.27 26.58 -58.20
CA ASN A 216 31.70 26.29 -57.91
C ASN A 216 32.36 26.97 -56.69
N ALA A 217 33.38 26.39 -56.03
CA ALA A 217 33.91 25.01 -56.03
C ALA A 217 34.91 24.84 -54.86
N SER A 218 35.42 23.61 -54.70
CA SER A 218 36.67 23.27 -53.99
C SER A 218 36.61 23.27 -52.45
N SER A 219 37.17 22.29 -51.74
CA SER A 219 37.96 21.12 -52.18
C SER A 219 38.06 20.05 -51.09
N GLN A 220 37.93 18.78 -51.48
CA GLN A 220 38.78 17.60 -51.15
C GLN A 220 39.07 17.24 -49.68
N ASP A 221 39.32 16.00 -49.26
CA ASP A 221 39.07 14.59 -49.69
C ASP A 221 39.32 13.79 -48.37
N ALA A 222 38.79 12.59 -48.06
CA ALA A 222 38.89 11.33 -48.81
C ALA A 222 38.00 10.22 -48.18
N ASP A 223 37.69 9.20 -48.99
CA ASP A 223 37.50 7.75 -48.74
C ASP A 223 36.91 7.21 -47.40
N GLY A 224 35.99 6.23 -47.39
CA GLY A 224 35.37 5.49 -48.50
C GLY A 224 34.60 4.23 -48.05
N ALA A 225 33.75 3.70 -48.94
CA ALA A 225 32.90 2.49 -48.82
C ALA A 225 31.72 2.53 -47.80
N GLY A 226 30.51 2.06 -48.12
CA GLY A 226 29.98 1.58 -49.42
C GLY A 226 28.62 0.86 -49.29
N ALA A 227 27.57 1.48 -49.87
CA ALA A 227 26.26 1.00 -50.37
C ALA A 227 25.73 -0.43 -50.04
N LEU A 228 24.42 -0.71 -49.91
CA LEU A 228 23.30 -0.35 -50.79
C LEU A 228 21.91 -0.35 -50.10
N ARG A 229 21.01 0.52 -50.57
CA ARG A 229 19.55 0.30 -50.68
C ARG A 229 19.18 0.33 -52.17
N PRO A 230 17.98 -0.11 -52.58
CA PRO A 230 16.95 0.89 -52.91
C PRO A 230 15.52 0.51 -52.50
N ASP A 231 14.62 1.51 -52.59
CA ASP A 231 13.18 1.42 -52.28
C ASP A 231 12.33 0.95 -53.49
N ALA A 232 11.04 0.68 -53.24
CA ALA A 232 9.85 1.17 -53.99
C ALA A 232 8.69 0.15 -54.15
N ALA A 233 7.47 0.68 -54.07
CA ALA A 233 6.18 0.07 -54.47
C ALA A 233 5.78 0.62 -55.89
N PRO A 234 4.55 0.47 -56.47
CA PRO A 234 3.31 -0.14 -55.98
C PRO A 234 2.42 -0.93 -57.01
N ASP A 235 1.25 -1.39 -56.52
CA ASP A 235 -0.10 -1.55 -57.12
C ASP A 235 -0.49 -2.46 -58.33
N ASP A 236 -1.74 -2.96 -58.19
CA ASP A 236 -2.76 -3.48 -59.14
C ASP A 236 -2.59 -4.80 -59.94
N ALA A 237 -3.52 -5.75 -59.72
CA ALA A 237 -4.57 -6.13 -60.71
C ALA A 237 -5.50 -7.32 -60.31
N ALA A 238 -6.82 -7.06 -60.33
CA ALA A 238 -7.96 -7.87 -60.82
C ALA A 238 -8.21 -9.37 -60.44
N ALA A 239 -9.47 -9.68 -60.04
CA ALA A 239 -10.38 -10.58 -60.82
C ALA A 239 -11.86 -10.61 -60.32
N SER A 240 -12.79 -10.60 -61.29
CA SER A 240 -14.25 -10.89 -61.31
C SER A 240 -14.88 -11.69 -60.13
N ALA A 241 -16.01 -11.31 -59.52
CA ALA A 241 -17.39 -11.15 -60.03
C ALA A 241 -18.23 -12.44 -60.22
N THR A 242 -19.34 -12.57 -59.47
CA THR A 242 -20.63 -13.05 -60.02
C THR A 242 -21.84 -12.53 -59.23
N ASP A 243 -22.87 -12.13 -59.97
CA ASP A 243 -24.16 -11.63 -59.52
C ASP A 243 -25.17 -12.78 -59.27
N ARG A 244 -26.09 -12.63 -58.29
CA ARG A 244 -27.56 -12.82 -58.50
C ARG A 244 -28.45 -12.64 -57.26
N ARG A 245 -29.40 -11.72 -57.44
CA ARG A 245 -30.84 -11.77 -57.05
C ARG A 245 -31.27 -11.70 -55.58
N ALA A 246 -31.94 -10.59 -55.29
CA ALA A 246 -32.96 -10.48 -54.25
C ALA A 246 -34.35 -10.94 -54.74
N ALA A 247 -35.14 -11.52 -53.83
CA ALA A 247 -36.61 -11.60 -53.73
C ALA A 247 -36.92 -12.58 -52.58
N GLY A 248 -37.94 -12.44 -51.73
CA GLY A 248 -39.05 -11.47 -51.69
C GLY A 248 -40.34 -12.21 -51.27
N ASP A 249 -41.07 -11.65 -50.29
CA ASP A 249 -42.39 -12.11 -49.76
C ASP A 249 -42.45 -13.53 -49.15
N ALA A 250 -43.35 -13.90 -48.23
CA ALA A 250 -44.30 -13.27 -47.30
C ALA A 250 -45.08 -14.46 -46.66
N ASP A 251 -46.03 -14.13 -45.77
CA ASP A 251 -47.12 -15.00 -45.27
C ASP A 251 -46.71 -16.10 -44.25
N ASN A 252 -47.39 -16.42 -43.13
CA ASN A 252 -48.44 -15.83 -42.28
C ASN A 252 -48.97 -16.96 -41.35
N GLY A 253 -49.33 -16.61 -40.11
CA GLY A 253 -50.55 -17.19 -39.54
C GLY A 253 -50.46 -18.22 -38.42
N ARG A 254 -51.17 -17.87 -37.33
CA ARG A 254 -51.92 -18.72 -36.38
C ARG A 254 -51.07 -19.44 -35.30
N HIS A 255 -51.30 -19.31 -33.99
CA HIS A 255 -52.48 -19.22 -33.10
C HIS A 255 -52.69 -20.53 -32.32
N ALA A 256 -53.10 -20.38 -31.03
CA ALA A 256 -53.55 -21.42 -30.09
C ALA A 256 -52.46 -22.37 -29.54
N ALA A 257 -52.52 -22.88 -28.31
CA ALA A 257 -53.27 -22.49 -27.10
C ALA A 257 -52.64 -23.15 -25.85
N GLY A 258 -52.97 -22.69 -24.63
CA GLY A 258 -52.76 -23.45 -23.39
C GLY A 258 -53.76 -24.61 -23.25
N PRO A 259 -53.47 -25.62 -22.40
CA PRO A 259 -53.75 -25.56 -20.94
C PRO A 259 -52.58 -26.14 -20.10
N GLY A 260 -52.60 -26.29 -18.76
CA GLY A 260 -53.60 -26.02 -17.72
C GLY A 260 -53.82 -27.24 -16.79
N ALA A 261 -53.65 -27.07 -15.46
CA ALA A 261 -53.81 -28.06 -14.36
C ALA A 261 -52.76 -29.21 -14.29
N GLY A 262 -52.46 -29.81 -13.12
CA GLY A 262 -52.99 -29.60 -11.76
C GLY A 262 -52.19 -30.31 -10.64
N ASN A 263 -52.68 -30.20 -9.41
CA ASN A 263 -52.14 -30.71 -8.13
C ASN A 263 -51.80 -32.22 -8.09
N ASP A 264 -50.89 -32.62 -7.16
CA ASP A 264 -51.33 -33.45 -6.02
C ASP A 264 -50.40 -33.39 -4.79
N SER A 265 -50.97 -33.68 -3.62
CA SER A 265 -50.31 -33.67 -2.30
C SER A 265 -50.38 -35.05 -1.63
N ALA A 266 -49.41 -35.39 -0.78
CA ALA A 266 -49.57 -36.48 0.19
C ALA A 266 -48.72 -36.26 1.45
N GLU A 267 -49.39 -36.30 2.61
CA GLU A 267 -48.78 -36.28 3.94
C GLU A 267 -48.30 -37.67 4.37
N SER A 268 -47.44 -37.75 5.39
CA SER A 268 -47.54 -38.83 6.39
C SER A 268 -47.09 -38.36 7.78
N HIS A 269 -47.85 -38.75 8.79
CA HIS A 269 -47.69 -38.32 10.17
C HIS A 269 -46.67 -39.15 10.97
N GLY A 270 -46.06 -38.55 12.00
CA GLY A 270 -46.44 -38.97 13.35
C GLY A 270 -45.45 -39.72 14.25
N LYS A 271 -45.13 -39.04 15.37
CA LYS A 271 -45.18 -39.55 16.77
C LYS A 271 -43.97 -40.30 17.35
N ALA A 272 -43.56 -39.83 18.52
CA ALA A 272 -42.61 -40.49 19.43
C ALA A 272 -43.26 -41.67 20.20
N PRO A 273 -42.42 -42.49 20.87
CA PRO A 273 -42.73 -42.84 22.27
C PRO A 273 -41.53 -42.74 23.23
N GLN A 274 -41.83 -42.94 24.51
CA GLN A 274 -40.98 -42.75 25.69
C GLN A 274 -40.08 -43.97 25.98
N GLY A 275 -39.04 -43.78 26.80
CA GLY A 275 -38.21 -44.88 27.33
C GLY A 275 -38.80 -45.53 28.59
N PRO A 276 -38.14 -46.58 29.09
CA PRO A 276 -37.70 -46.62 30.49
C PRO A 276 -36.22 -47.08 30.58
N GLY A 277 -35.49 -46.99 31.70
CA GLY A 277 -35.83 -46.55 33.05
C GLY A 277 -35.32 -47.53 34.11
N ASN A 278 -34.18 -47.23 34.74
CA ASN A 278 -33.75 -47.70 36.09
C ASN A 278 -32.33 -47.19 36.41
N ALA A 279 -31.85 -47.10 37.66
CA ALA A 279 -32.45 -46.71 38.95
C ALA A 279 -31.41 -46.89 40.07
N LYS A 280 -31.56 -46.07 41.14
CA LYS A 280 -30.93 -46.08 42.48
C LYS A 280 -29.76 -45.09 42.63
N ALA A 281 -29.83 -44.01 43.42
CA ALA A 281 -30.30 -43.80 44.81
C ALA A 281 -29.22 -44.20 45.86
N ASN A 282 -29.10 -43.56 47.04
CA ASN A 282 -30.06 -42.64 47.68
C ASN A 282 -29.44 -41.72 48.77
N ALA A 283 -30.17 -40.62 49.05
CA ALA A 283 -30.32 -39.94 50.37
C ALA A 283 -29.10 -39.26 51.05
N ALA A 284 -29.25 -38.30 51.98
CA ALA A 284 -30.46 -37.84 52.70
C ALA A 284 -30.41 -36.35 53.14
N HIS A 285 -31.58 -35.66 53.13
CA HIS A 285 -32.13 -34.69 54.12
C HIS A 285 -31.21 -33.56 54.68
N GLY A 286 -31.53 -32.26 54.65
CA GLY A 286 -32.82 -31.54 54.86
C GLY A 286 -32.70 -30.64 56.12
N PRO A 287 -33.62 -29.72 56.49
CA PRO A 287 -34.83 -29.22 55.80
C PRO A 287 -34.94 -27.66 55.79
N ARG A 288 -36.12 -27.11 55.43
CA ARG A 288 -36.53 -25.70 55.66
C ARG A 288 -37.44 -25.57 56.89
N GLY A 289 -37.28 -24.49 57.66
CA GLY A 289 -38.23 -23.98 58.68
C GLY A 289 -37.62 -22.72 59.33
N ALA A 290 -38.18 -21.50 59.19
CA ALA A 290 -39.46 -20.96 59.67
C ALA A 290 -39.37 -20.29 61.07
N SER A 291 -39.28 -18.96 61.05
CA SER A 291 -39.83 -17.99 62.02
C SER A 291 -39.25 -17.85 63.44
N GLY A 292 -38.82 -16.61 63.78
CA GLY A 292 -39.18 -16.02 65.09
C GLY A 292 -38.23 -15.02 65.76
N LYS A 293 -38.53 -13.70 65.60
CA LYS A 293 -38.21 -12.57 66.53
C LYS A 293 -36.72 -12.21 66.74
N GLY A 294 -36.30 -10.95 66.92
CA GLY A 294 -36.95 -9.62 66.85
C GLY A 294 -35.83 -8.55 66.86
N ASN A 295 -35.91 -7.51 66.03
CA ASN A 295 -36.44 -6.16 66.32
C ASN A 295 -36.84 -5.55 64.95
N ALA A 296 -38.03 -4.97 64.74
CA ALA A 296 -38.53 -3.70 65.31
C ALA A 296 -37.61 -2.49 64.96
N ALA A 297 -38.03 -1.47 64.20
CA ALA A 297 -39.27 -1.32 63.42
C ALA A 297 -39.08 -0.28 62.27
N GLN A 298 -39.79 -0.54 61.17
CA GLN A 298 -40.39 0.40 60.19
C GLN A 298 -39.82 1.82 59.99
N GLY A 299 -39.54 2.17 58.72
CA GLY A 299 -39.33 3.54 58.29
C GLY A 299 -39.12 3.69 56.78
N ALA A 300 -40.21 3.91 56.03
CA ALA A 300 -40.18 4.41 54.66
C ALA A 300 -41.33 5.41 54.50
N PRO A 301 -41.32 6.27 53.46
CA PRO A 301 -40.22 7.01 52.86
C PRO A 301 -40.41 8.54 53.10
N ALA A 302 -39.49 9.40 52.63
CA ALA A 302 -39.76 10.74 52.04
C ALA A 302 -38.52 11.65 52.04
N GLU A 303 -38.47 12.49 50.99
CA GLU A 303 -37.99 13.88 50.91
C GLU A 303 -36.81 14.36 51.79
N LYS A 304 -35.79 14.92 51.12
CA LYS A 304 -34.76 15.76 51.75
C LYS A 304 -34.59 17.08 51.02
N ASN A 305 -34.91 18.17 51.71
CA ASN A 305 -34.48 19.52 51.38
C ASN A 305 -34.23 20.30 52.70
N ALA A 306 -33.11 21.05 52.75
CA ALA A 306 -32.63 21.87 53.88
C ALA A 306 -32.27 21.12 55.20
N PRO A 307 -31.35 21.68 56.02
CA PRO A 307 -31.77 22.67 57.03
C PRO A 307 -30.79 23.85 57.32
N THR A 308 -31.32 24.83 58.05
CA THR A 308 -30.69 25.99 58.73
C THR A 308 -29.93 25.59 60.02
N ALA A 309 -28.82 26.24 60.44
CA ALA A 309 -28.66 27.46 61.28
C ALA A 309 -29.29 27.37 62.71
N GLN A 310 -28.74 27.87 63.83
CA GLN A 310 -27.49 28.65 64.11
C GLN A 310 -27.19 28.72 65.64
N GLY A 311 -25.95 29.13 66.03
CA GLY A 311 -25.54 29.55 67.40
C GLY A 311 -24.36 28.76 67.98
N THR A 312 -23.23 29.34 68.45
CA THR A 312 -22.88 30.74 68.78
C THR A 312 -21.36 31.01 68.59
N ALA A 313 -20.96 32.29 68.50
CA ALA A 313 -19.58 32.83 68.29
C ALA A 313 -18.51 32.35 69.33
N ALA A 314 -17.17 32.47 69.20
CA ALA A 314 -16.21 33.07 68.23
C ALA A 314 -14.80 32.38 68.43
N SER A 315 -13.67 32.69 67.76
CA SER A 315 -13.33 33.68 66.72
C SER A 315 -12.10 33.29 65.84
N GLN A 316 -11.58 34.26 65.09
CA GLN A 316 -10.50 34.29 64.08
C GLN A 316 -9.11 33.69 64.41
N SER A 317 -8.52 32.96 63.44
CA SER A 317 -7.08 33.00 63.11
C SER A 317 -6.83 32.66 61.63
N ALA A 318 -5.64 33.02 61.11
CA ALA A 318 -5.31 33.06 59.67
C ALA A 318 -5.03 31.67 59.03
N PRO A 319 -5.10 31.50 57.69
CA PRO A 319 -5.01 30.17 57.06
C PRO A 319 -3.62 29.55 57.19
N ALA A 320 -3.59 28.33 57.74
CA ALA A 320 -2.37 27.51 57.77
C ALA A 320 -2.01 27.01 56.36
N ARG A 321 -0.71 27.06 56.06
CA ARG A 321 -0.09 26.61 54.81
C ARG A 321 -0.47 25.17 54.50
N ALA A 322 -1.13 24.92 53.36
CA ALA A 322 -1.48 23.58 52.92
C ALA A 322 -0.22 22.71 52.78
N ALA A 323 -0.20 21.55 53.43
CA ALA A 323 0.86 20.56 53.27
C ALA A 323 0.84 20.02 51.83
N ALA A 324 2.01 19.93 51.21
CA ALA A 324 2.15 19.33 49.90
C ALA A 324 1.84 17.83 49.99
N VAL A 325 0.99 17.34 49.08
CA VAL A 325 0.81 15.90 48.87
C VAL A 325 2.08 15.38 48.19
N GLU A 326 2.80 14.45 48.82
CA GLU A 326 3.90 13.76 48.16
C GLU A 326 3.34 12.91 47.02
N VAL A 327 3.72 13.29 45.79
CA VAL A 327 3.48 12.49 44.60
C VAL A 327 4.49 11.34 44.62
N PRO A 328 4.07 10.06 44.53
CA PRO A 328 5.01 8.96 44.45
C PRO A 328 5.92 9.14 43.22
N PRO A 329 7.23 8.88 43.34
CA PRO A 329 8.15 9.11 42.24
C PRO A 329 7.74 8.29 41.01
N LEU A 330 7.79 8.93 39.84
CA LEU A 330 7.66 8.25 38.56
C LEU A 330 8.72 7.13 38.49
N PRO A 331 8.40 5.96 37.92
CA PRO A 331 9.39 4.90 37.74
C PRO A 331 10.58 5.45 36.95
N GLU A 332 11.79 5.25 37.47
CA GLU A 332 13.00 5.72 36.82
C GLU A 332 13.07 5.17 35.39
N LEU A 333 13.29 6.07 34.43
CA LEU A 333 13.54 5.67 33.05
C LEU A 333 14.77 4.75 33.04
N PRO A 334 14.74 3.61 32.33
CA PRO A 334 15.88 2.71 32.28
C PRO A 334 17.10 3.49 31.79
N SER A 335 18.18 3.44 32.56
CA SER A 335 19.42 4.12 32.25
C SER A 335 19.90 3.71 30.85
N THR A 336 20.34 4.68 30.06
CA THR A 336 20.82 4.43 28.71
C THR A 336 21.99 3.45 28.77
N PRO A 337 21.91 2.29 28.09
CA PRO A 337 22.99 1.31 28.13
C PRO A 337 24.26 1.93 27.55
N ASP A 338 25.40 1.68 28.20
CA ASP A 338 26.69 1.99 27.61
C ASP A 338 26.97 1.00 26.47
N LEU A 339 26.99 1.51 25.25
CA LEU A 339 27.21 0.74 24.01
C LEU A 339 28.60 1.02 23.41
N SER A 340 29.56 1.45 24.23
CA SER A 340 30.92 1.82 23.80
C SER A 340 31.80 0.66 23.31
N SER A 341 31.43 -0.60 23.57
CA SER A 341 32.18 -1.79 23.11
C SER A 341 31.29 -2.81 22.39
N ALA A 342 31.89 -3.60 21.49
CA ALA A 342 31.19 -4.66 20.77
C ALA A 342 30.65 -5.77 21.70
N GLU A 343 31.34 -6.01 22.82
CA GLU A 343 30.88 -6.92 23.87
C GLU A 343 29.65 -6.36 24.58
N ALA A 344 29.67 -5.08 24.98
CA ALA A 344 28.53 -4.40 25.59
C ALA A 344 27.29 -4.36 24.67
N VAL A 345 27.50 -4.11 23.36
CA VAL A 345 26.45 -4.22 22.35
C VAL A 345 25.89 -5.65 22.26
N THR A 346 26.75 -6.67 22.26
CA THR A 346 26.33 -8.07 22.20
C THR A 346 25.55 -8.50 23.45
N ASP A 347 25.99 -8.05 24.63
CA ASP A 347 25.33 -8.29 25.91
C ASP A 347 23.98 -7.57 26.00
N PHE A 348 23.90 -6.32 25.53
CA PHE A 348 22.64 -5.59 25.41
C PHE A 348 21.66 -6.31 24.46
N LEU A 349 22.11 -6.73 23.26
CA LEU A 349 21.29 -7.52 22.33
C LEU A 349 20.86 -8.87 22.91
N ARG A 350 21.67 -9.49 23.78
CA ARG A 350 21.30 -10.73 24.49
C ARG A 350 20.18 -10.46 25.50
N ASN A 351 20.25 -9.36 26.24
CA ASN A 351 19.21 -8.93 27.19
C ASN A 351 17.90 -8.57 26.48
N VAL A 352 17.97 -7.83 25.36
CA VAL A 352 16.81 -7.54 24.51
C VAL A 352 16.23 -8.85 23.95
N GLY A 353 17.07 -9.79 23.50
CA GLY A 353 16.64 -11.12 23.08
C GLY A 353 15.87 -11.87 24.18
N GLY A 354 16.37 -11.84 25.41
CA GLY A 354 15.67 -12.39 26.57
C GLY A 354 14.30 -11.74 26.86
N ALA A 355 14.21 -10.41 26.71
CA ALA A 355 12.94 -9.69 26.83
C ALA A 355 11.93 -10.10 25.74
N LEU A 356 12.38 -10.27 24.48
CA LEU A 356 11.54 -10.78 23.39
C LEU A 356 11.05 -12.22 23.65
N LEU A 357 11.90 -13.08 24.21
CA LEU A 357 11.48 -14.44 24.61
C LEU A 357 10.39 -14.39 25.69
N ASN A 358 10.58 -13.59 26.75
CA ASN A 358 9.58 -13.43 27.81
C ASN A 358 8.25 -12.89 27.28
N ALA A 359 8.29 -11.87 26.42
CA ALA A 359 7.09 -11.32 25.77
C ALA A 359 6.39 -12.37 24.89
N SER A 360 7.15 -13.17 24.12
CA SER A 360 6.60 -14.22 23.27
C SER A 360 5.91 -15.34 24.06
N ASP A 361 6.47 -15.72 25.21
CA ASP A 361 5.91 -16.77 26.07
C ASP A 361 4.69 -16.25 26.87
N ALA A 362 4.67 -14.97 27.24
CA ALA A 362 3.47 -14.34 27.79
C ALA A 362 2.34 -14.25 26.76
N LEU A 363 2.64 -13.83 25.53
CA LEU A 363 1.65 -13.67 24.47
C LEU A 363 1.06 -15.01 24.02
N ARG A 364 1.88 -16.04 23.79
CA ARG A 364 1.42 -17.38 23.38
C ARG A 364 0.48 -18.03 24.40
N ARG A 365 0.62 -17.71 25.69
CA ARG A 365 -0.30 -18.18 26.76
C ARG A 365 -1.68 -17.53 26.70
N VAL A 366 -1.80 -16.36 26.09
CA VAL A 366 -3.05 -15.59 25.98
C VAL A 366 -3.73 -15.84 24.63
N SER A 367 -2.96 -15.85 23.54
CA SER A 367 -3.40 -16.17 22.19
C SER A 367 -2.33 -17.05 21.51
N PRO A 368 -2.49 -18.39 21.54
CA PRO A 368 -1.55 -19.30 20.91
C PRO A 368 -1.61 -19.25 19.37
N GLU A 369 -2.68 -18.70 18.79
CA GLU A 369 -2.83 -18.45 17.36
C GLU A 369 -2.18 -17.15 16.86
N ASP A 370 -1.81 -16.21 17.75
CA ASP A 370 -1.20 -14.93 17.36
C ASP A 370 0.18 -15.15 16.70
N PRO A 371 0.36 -14.76 15.41
CA PRO A 371 1.63 -14.87 14.72
C PRO A 371 2.78 -14.12 15.39
N LEU A 372 2.52 -13.00 16.07
CA LEU A 372 3.53 -12.16 16.71
C LEU A 372 4.34 -12.95 17.76
N SER A 373 3.68 -13.86 18.49
CA SER A 373 4.34 -14.67 19.53
C SER A 373 5.48 -15.51 18.94
N TYR A 374 5.24 -16.21 17.82
CA TYR A 374 6.26 -17.02 17.14
C TYR A 374 7.38 -16.17 16.54
N ARG A 375 7.06 -14.96 16.04
CA ARG A 375 8.07 -14.03 15.50
C ARG A 375 9.02 -13.54 16.58
N LEU A 376 8.49 -13.00 17.67
CA LEU A 376 9.27 -12.51 18.81
C LEU A 376 10.15 -13.63 19.38
N LYS A 377 9.65 -14.87 19.44
CA LYS A 377 10.45 -16.03 19.85
C LYS A 377 11.66 -16.25 18.92
N ARG A 378 11.45 -16.34 17.60
CA ARG A 378 12.53 -16.62 16.63
C ARG A 378 13.57 -15.49 16.57
N MET A 379 13.11 -14.24 16.62
CA MET A 379 14.00 -13.06 16.74
C MET A 379 14.82 -13.14 18.04
N GLY A 380 14.17 -13.35 19.19
CA GLY A 380 14.82 -13.33 20.51
C GLY A 380 15.88 -14.43 20.70
N LEU A 381 15.69 -15.62 20.12
CA LEU A 381 16.64 -16.73 20.18
C LEU A 381 18.02 -16.38 19.60
N TRP A 382 18.04 -15.52 18.58
CA TRP A 382 19.20 -15.35 17.70
C TRP A 382 19.59 -13.88 17.43
N LEU A 383 18.96 -12.91 18.11
CA LEU A 383 19.19 -11.47 17.94
C LEU A 383 20.67 -11.06 18.12
N HIS A 384 21.33 -11.62 19.13
CA HIS A 384 22.74 -11.34 19.47
C HIS A 384 23.74 -12.21 18.70
N LEU A 385 23.28 -13.02 17.74
CA LEU A 385 24.11 -13.95 16.98
C LEU A 385 24.23 -13.50 15.52
N THR A 386 25.48 -13.29 15.10
CA THR A 386 25.87 -12.83 13.77
C THR A 386 26.51 -13.92 12.92
N GLN A 387 26.99 -14.99 13.55
CA GLN A 387 27.69 -16.12 12.91
C GLN A 387 27.23 -17.45 13.56
N PRO A 388 27.36 -18.59 12.85
CA PRO A 388 27.14 -19.90 13.46
C PRO A 388 28.14 -20.17 14.61
N PRO A 389 27.79 -21.03 15.57
CA PRO A 389 28.69 -21.51 16.61
C PRO A 389 30.00 -22.07 16.04
N ALA A 390 31.14 -21.73 16.66
CA ALA A 390 32.43 -22.29 16.27
C ALA A 390 32.44 -23.82 16.42
N ALA A 391 33.00 -24.49 15.41
CA ALA A 391 33.25 -25.92 15.40
C ALA A 391 34.75 -26.21 15.58
N ASP A 392 35.07 -27.37 16.14
CA ASP A 392 36.44 -27.89 16.22
C ASP A 392 36.95 -28.40 14.85
N GLY A 393 38.20 -28.85 14.80
CA GLY A 393 38.80 -29.42 13.58
C GLY A 393 38.13 -30.69 13.06
N ASN A 394 37.18 -31.28 13.81
CA ASN A 394 36.37 -32.43 13.43
C ASN A 394 34.90 -32.05 13.15
N GLY A 395 34.58 -30.74 13.07
CA GLY A 395 33.23 -30.24 12.81
C GLY A 395 32.27 -30.26 14.01
N ARG A 396 32.76 -30.54 15.23
CA ARG A 396 31.94 -30.62 16.45
C ARG A 396 31.85 -29.27 17.15
N THR A 397 30.65 -28.93 17.60
CA THR A 397 30.42 -27.71 18.40
C THR A 397 30.41 -28.01 19.90
N LEU A 398 30.53 -26.97 20.73
CA LEU A 398 30.31 -27.06 22.19
C LEU A 398 28.82 -27.19 22.57
N ILE A 399 27.93 -27.52 21.63
CA ILE A 399 26.49 -27.63 21.87
C ILE A 399 26.14 -29.06 22.25
N HIS A 400 25.54 -29.23 23.43
CA HIS A 400 24.99 -30.51 23.85
C HIS A 400 23.74 -30.87 23.04
N PRO A 401 23.57 -32.14 22.64
CA PRO A 401 22.36 -32.59 21.95
C PRO A 401 21.15 -32.53 22.89
N VAL A 402 19.94 -32.56 22.31
CA VAL A 402 18.70 -32.71 23.10
C VAL A 402 18.75 -34.02 23.91
N PRO A 403 18.39 -34.00 25.21
CA PRO A 403 18.33 -35.21 26.03
C PRO A 403 17.39 -36.27 25.44
N GLU A 404 17.79 -37.54 25.54
CA GLU A 404 17.03 -38.68 24.98
C GLU A 404 15.56 -38.67 25.40
N LEU A 405 15.31 -38.49 26.70
CA LEU A 405 13.97 -38.43 27.28
C LEU A 405 13.07 -37.36 26.63
N LEU A 406 13.64 -36.20 26.27
CA LEU A 406 12.90 -35.15 25.59
C LEU A 406 12.64 -35.52 24.12
N ARG A 407 13.61 -36.13 23.43
CA ARG A 407 13.41 -36.62 22.06
C ARG A 407 12.27 -37.65 21.98
N THR A 408 12.34 -38.71 22.80
CA THR A 408 11.30 -39.75 22.83
C THR A 408 9.93 -39.18 23.19
N LYS A 409 9.87 -38.19 24.11
CA LYS A 409 8.63 -37.48 24.46
C LYS A 409 8.03 -36.74 23.26
N LEU A 410 8.83 -35.99 22.51
CA LEU A 410 8.37 -35.24 21.33
C LEU A 410 7.88 -36.17 20.21
N GLU A 411 8.62 -37.25 19.93
CA GLU A 411 8.21 -38.29 18.96
C GLU A 411 6.88 -38.93 19.37
N THR A 412 6.72 -39.26 20.65
CA THR A 412 5.47 -39.81 21.19
C THR A 412 4.30 -38.82 21.07
N LEU A 413 4.53 -37.51 21.24
CA LEU A 413 3.49 -36.49 21.08
C LEU A 413 3.10 -36.27 19.61
N GLU A 414 4.05 -36.30 18.67
CA GLU A 414 3.79 -36.24 17.22
C GLU A 414 2.99 -37.47 16.75
N GLN A 415 3.42 -38.68 17.13
CA GLN A 415 2.75 -39.94 16.76
C GLN A 415 1.31 -40.01 17.27
N ASN A 416 1.05 -39.53 18.50
CA ASN A 416 -0.29 -39.49 19.09
C ASN A 416 -1.09 -38.22 18.70
N GLN A 417 -0.59 -37.40 17.75
CA GLN A 417 -1.25 -36.19 17.26
C GLN A 417 -1.64 -35.19 18.37
N ARG A 418 -0.88 -35.16 19.47
CA ARG A 418 -1.10 -34.26 20.61
C ARG A 418 -0.50 -32.88 20.33
N TRP A 419 -1.06 -32.20 19.33
CA TRP A 419 -0.47 -31.00 18.74
C TRP A 419 -0.25 -29.85 19.75
N GLY A 420 -1.20 -29.61 20.67
CA GLY A 420 -1.05 -28.57 21.70
C GLY A 420 0.13 -28.84 22.64
N ASP A 421 0.18 -30.05 23.22
CA ASP A 421 1.28 -30.45 24.12
C ASP A 421 2.64 -30.48 23.39
N LEU A 422 2.66 -30.92 22.13
CA LEU A 422 3.87 -30.92 21.29
C LEU A 422 4.40 -29.50 21.09
N LEU A 423 3.50 -28.55 20.77
CA LEU A 423 3.84 -27.14 20.57
C LEU A 423 4.40 -26.52 21.86
N ASP A 424 3.74 -26.73 22.99
CA ASP A 424 4.18 -26.16 24.27
C ASP A 424 5.52 -26.72 24.74
N GLU A 425 5.75 -28.02 24.57
CA GLU A 425 7.04 -28.63 24.90
C GLU A 425 8.17 -28.10 23.99
N CYS A 426 7.93 -28.01 22.68
CA CYS A 426 8.91 -27.46 21.73
C CYS A 426 9.24 -26.00 22.03
N GLU A 427 8.24 -25.13 22.13
CA GLU A 427 8.44 -23.69 22.36
C GLU A 427 9.10 -23.41 23.73
N SER A 428 8.86 -24.26 24.74
CA SER A 428 9.55 -24.20 26.03
C SER A 428 11.01 -24.64 25.95
N ALA A 429 11.33 -25.65 25.14
CA ALA A 429 12.69 -26.17 24.96
C ALA A 429 13.62 -25.24 24.15
N LEU A 430 13.06 -24.46 23.21
CA LEU A 430 13.83 -23.64 22.25
C LEU A 430 14.87 -22.71 22.88
N ALA A 431 14.58 -22.07 24.02
CA ALA A 431 15.52 -21.13 24.66
C ALA A 431 16.84 -21.82 25.09
N ARG A 432 16.75 -23.09 25.47
CA ARG A 432 17.89 -23.93 25.88
C ARG A 432 18.53 -24.67 24.70
N HIS A 433 17.73 -25.05 23.70
CA HIS A 433 18.13 -25.89 22.57
C HIS A 433 17.99 -25.17 21.22
N ARG A 434 18.39 -23.89 21.15
CA ARG A 434 18.15 -22.97 20.02
C ARG A 434 18.78 -23.34 18.67
N PHE A 435 19.63 -24.36 18.63
CA PHE A 435 20.26 -24.88 17.41
C PHE A 435 19.73 -26.25 17.01
N THR A 436 18.79 -26.82 17.77
CA THR A 436 18.09 -28.05 17.39
C THR A 436 16.92 -27.69 16.49
N LEU A 437 17.18 -27.59 15.18
CA LEU A 437 16.17 -27.15 14.20
C LEU A 437 14.95 -28.10 14.15
N THR A 438 15.09 -29.36 14.59
CA THR A 438 14.01 -30.32 14.76
C THR A 438 12.88 -29.79 15.66
N LEU A 439 13.19 -29.00 16.70
CA LEU A 439 12.17 -28.36 17.53
C LEU A 439 11.31 -27.38 16.72
N HIS A 440 11.89 -26.70 15.73
CA HIS A 440 11.15 -25.81 14.86
C HIS A 440 10.27 -26.58 13.86
N ARG A 441 10.73 -27.75 13.36
CA ARG A 441 9.90 -28.67 12.57
C ARG A 441 8.68 -29.10 13.37
N TYR A 442 8.89 -29.60 14.60
CA TYR A 442 7.79 -30.04 15.48
C TYR A 442 6.79 -28.91 15.78
N SER A 443 7.24 -27.69 16.11
CA SER A 443 6.33 -26.53 16.27
C SER A 443 5.54 -26.24 14.99
N ALA A 444 6.17 -26.27 13.80
CA ALA A 444 5.48 -26.04 12.53
C ALA A 444 4.51 -27.17 12.13
N THR A 445 4.79 -28.42 12.53
CA THR A 445 3.90 -29.57 12.37
C THR A 445 2.71 -29.46 13.32
N ALA A 446 2.95 -29.13 14.59
CA ALA A 446 1.91 -28.92 15.60
C ALA A 446 0.94 -27.81 15.18
N LEU A 447 1.44 -26.64 14.76
CA LEU A 447 0.60 -25.55 14.25
C LEU A 447 -0.21 -25.96 13.01
N LYS A 448 0.31 -26.84 12.15
CA LYS A 448 -0.43 -27.41 11.02
C LYS A 448 -1.55 -28.34 11.50
N GLY A 449 -1.27 -29.18 12.51
CA GLY A 449 -2.23 -30.12 13.10
C GLY A 449 -3.35 -29.45 13.91
N LEU A 450 -3.09 -28.27 14.50
CA LEU A 450 -4.11 -27.45 15.17
C LEU A 450 -5.10 -26.76 14.22
N GLY A 451 -4.85 -26.80 12.90
CA GLY A 451 -5.79 -26.39 11.86
C GLY A 451 -5.70 -24.92 11.42
N GLY A 452 -6.69 -24.48 10.63
CA GLY A 452 -6.62 -23.25 9.85
C GLY A 452 -6.40 -21.95 10.64
N ALA A 453 -6.89 -21.86 11.88
CA ALA A 453 -6.67 -20.69 12.74
C ALA A 453 -5.17 -20.41 13.00
N TYR A 454 -4.34 -21.47 13.04
CA TYR A 454 -2.91 -21.39 13.32
C TYR A 454 -2.07 -21.23 12.05
N ALA A 455 -2.68 -21.11 10.87
CA ALA A 455 -1.97 -20.95 9.60
C ALA A 455 -1.11 -19.67 9.56
N GLY A 456 -1.61 -18.56 10.12
CA GLY A 456 -0.84 -17.31 10.25
C GLY A 456 0.38 -17.47 11.16
N ALA A 457 0.20 -18.08 12.33
CA ALA A 457 1.28 -18.40 13.26
C ALA A 457 2.35 -19.30 12.63
N ARG A 458 1.92 -20.34 11.91
CA ARG A 458 2.82 -21.23 11.18
C ARG A 458 3.61 -20.49 10.09
N GLY A 459 2.94 -19.66 9.29
CA GLY A 459 3.59 -18.86 8.25
C GLY A 459 4.65 -17.91 8.82
N ALA A 460 4.34 -17.24 9.92
CA ALA A 460 5.26 -16.34 10.62
C ALA A 460 6.46 -17.09 11.23
N LEU A 461 6.25 -18.26 11.83
CA LEU A 461 7.31 -19.14 12.32
C LEU A 461 8.29 -19.51 11.19
N VAL A 462 7.75 -19.94 10.05
CA VAL A 462 8.54 -20.38 8.89
C VAL A 462 9.33 -19.21 8.28
N GLN A 463 8.72 -18.03 8.11
CA GLN A 463 9.41 -16.86 7.55
C GLN A 463 10.57 -16.39 8.42
N GLU A 464 10.36 -16.21 9.72
CA GLU A 464 11.41 -15.72 10.63
C GLU A 464 12.56 -16.74 10.79
N LEU A 465 12.23 -18.04 10.77
CA LEU A 465 13.23 -19.10 10.72
C LEU A 465 14.07 -19.03 9.43
N ALA A 466 13.42 -18.84 8.27
CA ALA A 466 14.09 -18.75 6.99
C ALA A 466 15.03 -17.54 6.90
N ILE A 467 14.58 -16.37 7.40
CA ILE A 467 15.39 -15.15 7.51
C ILE A 467 16.67 -15.41 8.29
N GLN A 468 16.60 -16.10 9.44
CA GLN A 468 17.80 -16.42 10.21
C GLN A 468 18.72 -17.40 9.48
N LEU A 469 18.21 -18.51 8.95
CA LEU A 469 19.07 -19.58 8.40
C LEU A 469 19.89 -19.12 7.18
N ARG A 470 19.51 -18.02 6.51
CA ARG A 470 20.35 -17.34 5.51
C ARG A 470 21.48 -16.54 6.10
N ARG A 471 21.23 -15.89 7.24
CA ARG A 471 22.25 -15.11 7.97
C ARG A 471 23.26 -16.04 8.63
N MET A 472 22.86 -17.25 9.00
CA MET A 472 23.72 -18.28 9.60
C MET A 472 23.68 -19.57 8.77
N THR A 473 24.28 -19.53 7.58
CA THR A 473 24.42 -20.70 6.71
C THR A 473 25.22 -21.83 7.36
N GLY A 474 24.81 -23.09 7.18
CA GLY A 474 25.51 -24.26 7.70
C GLY A 474 25.06 -24.70 9.10
N VAL A 475 24.15 -23.95 9.75
CA VAL A 475 23.57 -24.32 11.06
C VAL A 475 22.85 -25.69 10.99
N GLU A 476 22.29 -26.03 9.84
CA GLU A 476 21.65 -27.30 9.53
C GLU A 476 22.61 -28.51 9.46
N THR A 477 23.93 -28.26 9.41
CA THR A 477 24.98 -29.30 9.36
C THR A 477 25.77 -29.45 10.66
N LEU A 478 25.46 -28.66 11.70
CA LEU A 478 26.23 -28.66 12.95
C LEU A 478 26.16 -30.00 13.69
N LEU A 479 27.32 -30.46 14.15
CA LEU A 479 27.45 -31.61 15.04
C LEU A 479 27.52 -31.18 16.50
N SER A 480 26.92 -32.00 17.38
CA SER A 480 26.96 -31.83 18.83
C SER A 480 28.35 -32.14 19.40
N THR A 481 28.53 -31.93 20.71
CA THR A 481 29.72 -32.33 21.46
C THR A 481 30.09 -33.81 21.32
N VAL A 482 29.09 -34.68 21.08
CA VAL A 482 29.26 -36.13 20.91
C VAL A 482 29.52 -36.51 19.44
N GLY A 483 29.42 -35.55 18.50
CA GLY A 483 29.53 -35.77 17.06
C GLY A 483 28.23 -36.21 16.38
N THR A 484 27.11 -36.25 17.10
CA THR A 484 25.78 -36.49 16.50
C THR A 484 25.25 -35.22 15.82
N PRO A 485 24.59 -35.31 14.64
CA PRO A 485 23.93 -34.16 14.03
C PRO A 485 22.91 -33.51 14.97
N LEU A 486 22.88 -32.17 15.02
CA LEU A 486 21.87 -31.41 15.77
C LEU A 486 20.53 -31.30 15.02
N THR A 487 20.51 -31.65 13.74
CA THR A 487 19.34 -31.66 12.86
C THR A 487 19.25 -33.01 12.16
N ASP A 488 18.10 -33.67 12.27
CA ASP A 488 17.75 -34.93 11.62
C ASP A 488 17.38 -34.74 10.14
N ASP A 489 17.49 -35.81 9.35
CA ASP A 489 17.35 -35.78 7.89
C ASP A 489 15.98 -35.28 7.42
N ALA A 490 14.90 -35.72 8.08
CA ALA A 490 13.54 -35.24 7.80
C ALA A 490 13.39 -33.73 8.06
N THR A 491 14.07 -33.20 9.08
CA THR A 491 14.16 -31.75 9.28
C THR A 491 15.04 -31.07 8.23
N ARG A 492 16.16 -31.66 7.80
CA ARG A 492 17.01 -31.07 6.74
C ARG A 492 16.24 -30.96 5.41
N ASP A 493 15.44 -31.96 5.08
CA ASP A 493 14.57 -31.92 3.89
C ASP A 493 13.43 -30.90 4.05
N TRP A 494 12.74 -30.87 5.20
CA TRP A 494 11.74 -29.83 5.51
C TRP A 494 12.31 -28.40 5.41
N LEU A 495 13.52 -28.18 5.92
CA LEU A 495 14.21 -26.90 5.83
C LEU A 495 14.50 -26.51 4.38
N ARG A 496 14.93 -27.47 3.54
CA ARG A 496 15.19 -27.25 2.11
C ARG A 496 13.89 -26.93 1.36
N ASP A 497 12.87 -27.75 1.55
CA ASP A 497 11.67 -27.77 0.72
C ASP A 497 10.61 -26.74 1.12
N GLU A 498 10.50 -26.41 2.41
CA GLU A 498 9.53 -25.44 2.89
C GLU A 498 10.20 -24.16 3.38
N VAL A 499 11.16 -24.24 4.31
CA VAL A 499 11.64 -23.03 5.01
C VAL A 499 12.51 -22.15 4.12
N LEU A 500 13.59 -22.69 3.56
CA LEU A 500 14.51 -21.94 2.71
C LEU A 500 13.85 -21.57 1.37
N ARG A 501 12.94 -22.40 0.86
CA ARG A 501 12.12 -22.13 -0.34
C ARG A 501 11.10 -21.03 -0.13
N ALA A 502 10.29 -21.06 0.95
CA ALA A 502 9.19 -20.12 1.19
C ALA A 502 9.62 -18.65 1.40
N SER A 503 10.92 -18.39 1.55
CA SER A 503 11.46 -17.05 1.70
C SER A 503 12.48 -16.70 0.60
N ALA A 504 12.84 -17.64 -0.31
CA ALA A 504 13.98 -17.52 -1.25
C ALA A 504 14.04 -16.15 -1.94
N PRO A 505 15.18 -15.42 -1.92
CA PRO A 505 15.38 -14.41 -2.94
C PRO A 505 15.44 -15.18 -4.28
N PRO A 506 14.85 -14.70 -5.38
CA PRO A 506 15.03 -15.34 -6.66
C PRO A 506 16.55 -15.46 -6.94
N PRO A 507 17.05 -16.64 -7.33
CA PRO A 507 18.48 -16.91 -7.35
C PRO A 507 19.21 -15.99 -8.33
N ALA A 508 20.10 -15.13 -7.82
CA ALA A 508 20.92 -14.24 -8.64
C ALA A 508 21.78 -15.04 -9.64
N GLY A 509 21.36 -15.06 -10.91
CA GLY A 509 21.98 -15.86 -11.99
C GLY A 509 20.97 -16.68 -12.79
N SER A 510 19.87 -17.11 -12.15
CA SER A 510 18.61 -17.26 -12.86
C SER A 510 17.84 -15.97 -12.60
N ALA A 511 17.99 -15.02 -13.53
CA ALA A 511 16.83 -14.21 -13.82
C ALA A 511 15.70 -15.23 -14.02
N THR A 512 14.71 -15.21 -13.13
CA THR A 512 13.38 -15.64 -13.54
C THR A 512 13.20 -14.96 -14.88
N ALA A 513 13.10 -15.76 -15.95
CA ALA A 513 12.12 -15.45 -16.97
C ALA A 513 10.90 -15.10 -16.15
N LEU A 514 10.66 -13.79 -16.03
CA LEU A 514 9.47 -13.32 -15.38
C LEU A 514 8.37 -14.14 -16.05
N SER A 515 7.49 -14.71 -15.26
CA SER A 515 6.11 -14.71 -15.68
C SER A 515 5.67 -13.24 -15.75
N THR A 516 6.21 -12.51 -16.76
CA THR A 516 5.52 -11.44 -17.46
C THR A 516 4.25 -12.02 -18.06
N ALA A 517 4.24 -13.35 -18.29
CA ALA A 517 3.07 -14.21 -18.24
C ALA A 517 2.16 -13.86 -17.05
N LEU A 518 1.20 -12.99 -17.30
CA LEU A 518 0.11 -12.75 -16.37
C LEU A 518 -0.72 -14.02 -16.20
N ALA A 519 -1.44 -14.13 -15.09
CA ALA A 519 -2.36 -15.23 -14.83
C ALA A 519 -3.80 -14.80 -15.12
N LEU A 520 -4.04 -14.14 -16.26
CA LEU A 520 -5.38 -13.71 -16.66
C LEU A 520 -6.23 -14.96 -16.91
N ALA A 521 -7.30 -15.09 -16.12
CA ALA A 521 -8.25 -16.19 -16.25
C ALA A 521 -8.89 -16.18 -17.67
N PRO A 522 -9.28 -17.37 -18.19
CA PRO A 522 -10.01 -17.48 -19.46
C PRO A 522 -11.29 -16.63 -19.44
N LEU A 523 -11.65 -16.03 -20.58
CA LEU A 523 -12.88 -15.24 -20.68
C LEU A 523 -14.11 -16.15 -20.52
N ALA A 524 -14.84 -15.98 -19.41
CA ALA A 524 -16.14 -16.60 -19.19
C ALA A 524 -17.29 -15.89 -19.94
N LEU A 525 -16.99 -15.17 -21.01
CA LEU A 525 -17.97 -14.58 -21.92
C LEU A 525 -18.21 -15.54 -23.09
N GLY A 526 -19.47 -15.92 -23.30
CA GLY A 526 -19.85 -16.96 -24.26
C GLY A 526 -19.16 -16.82 -25.62
N THR A 527 -18.44 -17.86 -26.01
CA THR A 527 -17.65 -17.94 -27.25
C THR A 527 -18.56 -17.81 -28.46
N SER A 528 -18.58 -16.62 -29.08
CA SER A 528 -19.35 -16.37 -30.31
C SER A 528 -18.60 -16.86 -31.56
N VAL A 529 -17.94 -18.01 -31.46
CA VAL A 529 -17.16 -18.64 -32.53
C VAL A 529 -17.75 -20.03 -32.78
N GLN A 530 -18.48 -20.15 -33.90
CA GLN A 530 -18.83 -21.46 -34.43
C GLN A 530 -17.58 -22.07 -35.07
N GLY A 531 -17.16 -23.25 -34.62
CA GLY A 531 -16.10 -24.04 -35.25
C GLY A 531 -14.67 -23.49 -35.06
N ASP A 532 -14.01 -23.20 -36.18
CA ASP A 532 -12.55 -23.33 -36.33
C ASP A 532 -11.70 -22.42 -35.44
N GLY A 533 -12.20 -21.25 -35.03
CA GLY A 533 -11.46 -20.35 -34.15
C GLY A 533 -11.17 -20.94 -32.76
N ALA A 534 -12.06 -21.78 -32.22
CA ALA A 534 -11.81 -22.46 -30.95
C ALA A 534 -10.70 -23.53 -31.06
N ALA A 535 -10.53 -24.14 -32.24
CA ALA A 535 -9.41 -25.03 -32.52
C ALA A 535 -8.11 -24.25 -32.66
N LEU A 536 -8.11 -23.12 -33.39
CA LEU A 536 -6.96 -22.22 -33.51
C LEU A 536 -6.50 -21.64 -32.15
N GLU A 537 -7.43 -21.33 -31.24
CA GLU A 537 -7.14 -20.91 -29.88
C GLU A 537 -6.51 -22.04 -29.03
N ALA A 538 -6.99 -23.27 -29.18
CA ALA A 538 -6.41 -24.44 -28.51
C ALA A 538 -4.99 -24.75 -29.02
N GLU A 539 -4.79 -24.74 -30.33
CA GLU A 539 -3.46 -24.88 -30.96
C GLU A 539 -2.51 -23.76 -30.50
N ALA A 540 -2.97 -22.50 -30.47
CA ALA A 540 -2.17 -21.39 -30.00
C ALA A 540 -1.75 -21.55 -28.53
N ARG A 541 -2.62 -22.06 -27.65
CA ARG A 541 -2.26 -22.39 -26.25
C ARG A 541 -1.18 -23.47 -26.19
N THR A 542 -1.30 -24.57 -26.96
CA THR A 542 -0.24 -25.59 -27.00
C THR A 542 1.09 -25.05 -27.52
N LEU A 543 1.06 -24.14 -28.51
CA LEU A 543 2.28 -23.49 -29.02
C LEU A 543 2.90 -22.52 -28.00
N LEU A 544 2.11 -21.92 -27.11
CA LEU A 544 2.63 -21.12 -25.99
C LEU A 544 3.25 -21.98 -24.90
N ASP A 545 2.65 -23.12 -24.56
CA ASP A 545 3.22 -24.10 -23.62
C ASP A 545 4.56 -24.68 -24.15
N GLU A 546 4.69 -24.83 -25.48
CA GLU A 546 5.95 -25.17 -26.17
C GLU A 546 6.96 -24.01 -26.27
N GLY A 547 6.59 -22.79 -25.86
CA GLY A 547 7.44 -21.58 -25.96
C GLY A 547 7.52 -20.94 -27.34
N ARG A 548 6.72 -21.39 -28.32
CA ARG A 548 6.72 -20.95 -29.73
C ARG A 548 5.82 -19.72 -29.95
N VAL A 549 6.13 -18.65 -29.22
CA VAL A 549 5.29 -17.43 -29.10
C VAL A 549 4.90 -16.81 -30.44
N HIS A 550 5.82 -16.72 -31.41
CA HIS A 550 5.54 -16.13 -32.72
C HIS A 550 4.49 -16.92 -33.52
N GLU A 551 4.55 -18.26 -33.47
CA GLU A 551 3.62 -19.12 -34.18
C GLU A 551 2.23 -19.08 -33.54
N ALA A 552 2.16 -19.07 -32.21
CA ALA A 552 0.92 -18.88 -31.46
C ALA A 552 0.22 -17.55 -31.81
N VAL A 553 0.98 -16.44 -31.80
CA VAL A 553 0.45 -15.11 -32.20
C VAL A 553 -0.03 -15.11 -33.65
N THR A 554 0.67 -15.81 -34.56
CA THR A 554 0.24 -15.95 -35.96
C THR A 554 -1.09 -16.71 -36.09
N ARG A 555 -1.29 -17.79 -35.31
CA ARG A 555 -2.55 -18.57 -35.28
C ARG A 555 -3.70 -17.73 -34.70
N LEU A 556 -3.47 -16.98 -33.63
CA LEU A 556 -4.46 -16.09 -33.02
C LEU A 556 -4.82 -14.92 -33.95
N GLN A 557 -3.84 -14.36 -34.67
CA GLN A 557 -4.10 -13.32 -35.67
C GLN A 557 -4.95 -13.86 -36.83
N ALA A 558 -4.75 -15.12 -37.25
CA ALA A 558 -5.60 -15.78 -38.23
C ALA A 558 -7.05 -15.93 -37.74
N ALA A 559 -7.26 -16.28 -36.46
CA ALA A 559 -8.59 -16.31 -35.84
C ALA A 559 -9.26 -14.91 -35.82
N VAL A 560 -8.50 -13.85 -35.52
CA VAL A 560 -8.98 -12.44 -35.60
C VAL A 560 -9.41 -12.07 -37.02
N THR A 561 -8.69 -12.52 -38.05
CA THR A 561 -9.08 -12.27 -39.46
C THR A 561 -10.27 -13.10 -39.93
N ALA A 562 -10.45 -14.31 -39.40
CA ALA A 562 -11.59 -15.17 -39.71
C ALA A 562 -12.90 -14.68 -39.06
N ALA A 563 -12.82 -13.81 -38.05
CA ALA A 563 -13.98 -13.26 -37.34
C ALA A 563 -14.83 -12.33 -38.23
N SER A 564 -16.01 -12.81 -38.60
CA SER A 564 -16.96 -12.14 -39.50
C SER A 564 -17.77 -11.00 -38.87
N THR A 565 -17.97 -11.02 -37.54
CA THR A 565 -18.71 -9.97 -36.82
C THR A 565 -17.78 -9.08 -35.99
N GLY A 566 -18.14 -7.81 -35.79
CA GLY A 566 -17.37 -6.88 -34.96
C GLY A 566 -17.17 -7.41 -33.53
N ARG A 567 -18.23 -7.94 -32.91
CA ARG A 567 -18.18 -8.56 -31.58
C ARG A 567 -17.23 -9.76 -31.52
N ALA A 568 -17.29 -10.67 -32.50
CA ALA A 568 -16.36 -11.81 -32.53
C ALA A 568 -14.91 -11.34 -32.70
N ARG A 569 -14.66 -10.33 -33.57
CA ARG A 569 -13.33 -9.76 -33.78
C ARG A 569 -12.77 -9.07 -32.54
N PHE A 570 -13.62 -8.37 -31.78
CA PHE A 570 -13.27 -7.79 -30.48
C PHE A 570 -12.87 -8.89 -29.48
N ILE A 571 -13.67 -9.96 -29.37
CA ILE A 571 -13.38 -11.10 -28.47
C ILE A 571 -12.08 -11.80 -28.86
N SER A 572 -11.85 -12.11 -30.14
CA SER A 572 -10.60 -12.74 -30.59
C SER A 572 -9.38 -11.85 -30.39
N ARG A 573 -9.51 -10.51 -30.52
CA ARG A 573 -8.43 -9.56 -30.16
C ARG A 573 -8.19 -9.51 -28.65
N LEU A 574 -9.23 -9.67 -27.83
CA LEU A 574 -9.13 -9.69 -26.37
C LEU A 574 -8.49 -10.99 -25.87
N GLU A 575 -8.82 -12.15 -26.45
CA GLU A 575 -8.11 -13.42 -26.22
C GLU A 575 -6.65 -13.33 -26.68
N LEU A 576 -6.36 -12.76 -27.86
CA LEU A 576 -4.99 -12.48 -28.31
C LEU A 576 -4.22 -11.62 -27.29
N ALA A 577 -4.82 -10.53 -26.79
CA ALA A 577 -4.20 -9.69 -25.78
C ALA A 577 -3.96 -10.43 -24.44
N ARG A 578 -4.92 -11.26 -24.00
CA ARG A 578 -4.78 -12.10 -22.79
C ARG A 578 -3.71 -13.17 -22.96
N LEU A 579 -3.63 -13.84 -24.11
CA LEU A 579 -2.62 -14.86 -24.38
C LEU A 579 -1.22 -14.24 -24.58
N CYS A 580 -1.08 -13.09 -25.23
CA CYS A 580 0.18 -12.34 -25.27
C CYS A 580 0.63 -11.89 -23.87
N ALA A 581 -0.31 -11.43 -23.04
CA ALA A 581 -0.05 -11.11 -21.64
C ALA A 581 0.38 -12.35 -20.85
N ASN A 582 -0.30 -13.48 -21.01
CA ASN A 582 0.03 -14.78 -20.38
C ASN A 582 1.27 -15.46 -21.00
N ALA A 583 1.80 -14.97 -22.12
CA ALA A 583 3.08 -15.36 -22.73
C ALA A 583 4.23 -14.39 -22.41
N GLY A 584 3.95 -13.32 -21.67
CA GLY A 584 4.94 -12.32 -21.28
C GLY A 584 5.31 -11.26 -22.30
N GLN A 585 4.57 -11.19 -23.41
CA GLN A 585 4.70 -10.16 -24.44
C GLN A 585 3.92 -8.90 -24.05
N LEU A 586 4.27 -8.32 -22.89
CA LEU A 586 3.54 -7.18 -22.30
C LEU A 586 3.43 -5.96 -23.23
N PRO A 587 4.45 -5.52 -23.98
CA PRO A 587 4.32 -4.37 -24.89
C PRO A 587 3.30 -4.62 -26.01
N LEU A 588 3.25 -5.85 -26.54
CA LEU A 588 2.29 -6.25 -27.57
C LEU A 588 0.86 -6.31 -26.98
N ALA A 589 0.70 -6.97 -25.83
CA ALA A 589 -0.58 -7.04 -25.13
C ALA A 589 -1.12 -5.64 -24.81
N ARG A 590 -0.26 -4.74 -24.29
CA ARG A 590 -0.58 -3.34 -23.99
C ARG A 590 -1.13 -2.60 -25.19
N ALA A 591 -0.44 -2.68 -26.34
CA ALA A 591 -0.86 -2.04 -27.58
C ALA A 591 -2.24 -2.54 -28.07
N VAL A 592 -2.50 -3.85 -27.97
CA VAL A 592 -3.81 -4.41 -28.33
C VAL A 592 -4.90 -3.96 -27.35
N TYR A 593 -4.62 -3.91 -26.04
CA TYR A 593 -5.57 -3.42 -25.04
C TYR A 593 -5.87 -1.92 -25.16
N ASP A 594 -4.88 -1.06 -25.46
CA ASP A 594 -5.13 0.37 -25.70
C ASP A 594 -6.07 0.58 -26.89
N ALA A 595 -5.85 -0.14 -28.00
CA ALA A 595 -6.74 -0.12 -29.17
C ALA A 595 -8.13 -0.75 -28.91
N LEU A 596 -8.27 -1.64 -27.93
CA LEU A 596 -9.58 -2.17 -27.50
C LEU A 596 -10.32 -1.20 -26.56
N ASP A 597 -9.61 -0.46 -25.70
CA ASP A 597 -10.21 0.57 -24.82
C ASP A 597 -10.75 1.78 -25.60
N GLU A 598 -10.07 2.16 -26.68
CA GLU A 598 -10.59 3.16 -27.64
C GLU A 598 -11.89 2.67 -28.31
N GLU A 599 -11.95 1.40 -28.71
CA GLU A 599 -13.14 0.77 -29.31
C GLU A 599 -14.30 0.61 -28.31
N VAL A 600 -14.01 0.22 -27.06
CA VAL A 600 -14.97 0.22 -25.92
C VAL A 600 -15.58 1.61 -25.74
N SER A 601 -14.77 2.66 -25.83
CA SER A 601 -15.19 4.05 -25.65
C SER A 601 -16.02 4.54 -26.84
N ALA A 602 -15.59 4.23 -28.08
CA ALA A 602 -16.27 4.63 -29.32
C ALA A 602 -17.65 3.97 -29.49
N HIS A 603 -17.82 2.73 -29.02
CA HIS A 603 -19.08 1.99 -29.09
C HIS A 603 -19.88 1.97 -27.78
N ALA A 604 -19.46 2.75 -26.77
CA ALA A 604 -20.09 2.85 -25.45
C ALA A 604 -20.36 1.47 -24.79
N LEU A 605 -19.42 0.53 -24.94
CA LEU A 605 -19.58 -0.84 -24.42
C LEU A 605 -19.70 -0.87 -22.89
N ASP A 606 -19.22 0.17 -22.19
CA ASP A 606 -19.46 0.43 -20.76
C ASP A 606 -20.96 0.35 -20.37
N THR A 607 -21.88 0.66 -21.31
CA THR A 607 -23.35 0.61 -21.07
C THR A 607 -24.02 -0.61 -21.71
N TRP A 608 -23.51 -1.12 -22.84
CA TRP A 608 -24.17 -2.17 -23.62
C TRP A 608 -23.63 -3.59 -23.40
N GLU A 609 -22.31 -3.75 -23.23
CA GLU A 609 -21.67 -5.02 -22.86
C GLU A 609 -20.60 -4.79 -21.77
N PRO A 610 -21.03 -4.42 -20.54
CA PRO A 610 -20.11 -4.00 -19.47
C PRO A 610 -19.11 -5.09 -19.08
N ALA A 611 -19.43 -6.37 -19.27
CA ALA A 611 -18.53 -7.49 -19.03
C ALA A 611 -17.34 -7.55 -20.03
N LEU A 612 -17.54 -7.15 -21.30
CA LEU A 612 -16.42 -7.02 -22.27
C LEU A 612 -15.55 -5.81 -21.92
N ALA A 613 -16.17 -4.68 -21.57
CA ALA A 613 -15.45 -3.47 -21.16
C ALA A 613 -14.62 -3.72 -19.89
N ALA A 614 -15.20 -4.35 -18.87
CA ALA A 614 -14.50 -4.75 -17.66
C ALA A 614 -13.32 -5.70 -17.94
N ALA A 615 -13.52 -6.72 -18.78
CA ALA A 615 -12.46 -7.66 -19.11
C ALA A 615 -11.31 -7.04 -19.93
N CYS A 616 -11.58 -6.01 -20.75
CA CYS A 616 -10.56 -5.21 -21.42
C CYS A 616 -9.78 -4.33 -20.43
N LEU A 617 -10.48 -3.62 -19.53
CA LEU A 617 -9.86 -2.76 -18.53
C LEU A 617 -9.04 -3.56 -17.49
N GLU A 618 -9.54 -4.72 -17.04
CA GLU A 618 -8.82 -5.66 -16.17
C GLU A 618 -7.50 -6.09 -16.83
N GLY A 619 -7.56 -6.55 -18.09
CA GLY A 619 -6.39 -6.96 -18.86
C GLY A 619 -5.38 -5.83 -19.06
N TRP A 620 -5.85 -4.63 -19.43
CA TRP A 620 -4.99 -3.46 -19.56
C TRP A 620 -4.29 -3.13 -18.23
N LEU A 621 -5.02 -3.03 -17.12
CA LEU A 621 -4.44 -2.65 -15.82
C LEU A 621 -3.42 -3.67 -15.31
N GLN A 622 -3.60 -4.97 -15.60
CA GLN A 622 -2.64 -6.01 -15.23
C GLN A 622 -1.32 -5.98 -16.03
N THR A 623 -1.30 -5.44 -17.26
CA THR A 623 -0.07 -5.31 -18.08
C THR A 623 0.96 -4.26 -17.59
N ARG A 624 0.81 -3.74 -16.37
CA ARG A 624 1.74 -2.82 -15.71
C ARG A 624 3.12 -3.47 -15.55
N THR A 625 4.18 -2.72 -15.85
CA THR A 625 5.56 -3.13 -15.51
C THR A 625 6.09 -2.30 -14.34
N PRO A 626 6.94 -2.85 -13.46
CA PRO A 626 7.52 -2.10 -12.34
C PRO A 626 8.47 -0.96 -12.77
N ALA A 627 8.80 -0.86 -14.07
CA ALA A 627 9.58 0.23 -14.64
C ALA A 627 8.75 1.48 -15.01
N GLU A 628 7.41 1.38 -15.05
CA GLU A 628 6.51 2.53 -15.24
C GLU A 628 6.50 3.39 -13.96
N LYS A 629 7.50 4.27 -13.81
CA LYS A 629 7.58 5.24 -12.71
C LYS A 629 6.29 6.08 -12.65
N GLU A 630 5.67 6.13 -11.47
CA GLU A 630 4.42 6.85 -11.21
C GLU A 630 4.62 8.38 -11.22
N SER A 631 4.74 8.96 -12.42
CA SER A 631 4.75 10.40 -12.62
C SER A 631 4.20 10.77 -14.01
N GLY A 632 3.36 11.81 -14.05
CA GLY A 632 2.86 12.38 -15.30
C GLY A 632 1.61 11.70 -15.91
N PRO A 633 1.35 11.89 -17.22
CA PRO A 633 0.08 11.54 -17.87
C PRO A 633 -0.31 10.06 -17.82
N VAL A 634 0.66 9.15 -17.69
CA VAL A 634 0.42 7.70 -17.62
C VAL A 634 -0.35 7.32 -16.36
N ALA A 635 -0.04 7.95 -15.22
CA ALA A 635 -0.76 7.75 -13.96
C ALA A 635 -2.22 8.22 -14.05
N VAL A 636 -2.49 9.29 -14.82
CA VAL A 636 -3.86 9.78 -15.06
C VAL A 636 -4.66 8.79 -15.91
N LYS A 637 -4.07 8.25 -16.99
CA LYS A 637 -4.71 7.19 -17.79
C LYS A 637 -5.02 5.95 -16.94
N PHE A 638 -4.07 5.52 -16.10
CA PHE A 638 -4.25 4.40 -15.17
C PHE A 638 -5.41 4.64 -14.20
N ARG A 639 -5.43 5.79 -13.50
CA ARG A 639 -6.49 6.14 -12.54
C ARG A 639 -7.87 6.21 -13.20
N ASN A 640 -7.96 6.75 -14.41
CA ASN A 640 -9.22 6.83 -15.16
C ASN A 640 -9.74 5.44 -15.56
N ARG A 641 -8.86 4.55 -16.03
CA ARG A 641 -9.20 3.15 -16.38
C ARG A 641 -9.56 2.31 -15.15
N TYR A 642 -8.84 2.48 -14.04
CA TYR A 642 -9.15 1.86 -12.75
C TYR A 642 -10.51 2.32 -12.21
N ARG A 643 -10.83 3.63 -12.30
CA ARG A 643 -12.14 4.16 -11.91
C ARG A 643 -13.28 3.63 -12.79
N ARG A 644 -13.06 3.47 -14.11
CA ARG A 644 -14.04 2.83 -15.00
C ARG A 644 -14.26 1.37 -14.63
N LEU A 645 -13.20 0.59 -14.39
CA LEU A 645 -13.33 -0.79 -13.94
C LEU A 645 -14.07 -0.90 -12.60
N ALA A 646 -13.79 -0.01 -11.64
CA ALA A 646 -14.46 0.04 -10.33
C ALA A 646 -15.99 0.24 -10.41
N LEU A 647 -16.47 0.89 -11.47
CA LEU A 647 -17.89 1.11 -11.74
C LEU A 647 -18.55 -0.06 -12.50
N LEU A 648 -17.78 -0.83 -13.27
CA LEU A 648 -18.26 -1.93 -14.11
C LEU A 648 -18.18 -3.30 -13.42
N ASP A 649 -17.05 -3.59 -12.77
CA ASP A 649 -16.81 -4.81 -12.00
C ASP A 649 -15.88 -4.52 -10.81
N SER A 650 -16.48 -4.35 -9.63
CA SER A 650 -15.75 -4.17 -8.36
C SER A 650 -14.96 -5.41 -7.93
N SER A 651 -15.34 -6.61 -8.38
CA SER A 651 -14.59 -7.86 -8.11
C SER A 651 -13.31 -7.93 -8.94
N ALA A 652 -13.37 -7.60 -10.24
CA ALA A 652 -12.19 -7.43 -11.08
C ALA A 652 -11.24 -6.36 -10.55
N THR A 653 -11.80 -5.24 -10.08
CA THR A 653 -11.02 -4.15 -9.48
C THR A 653 -10.17 -4.62 -8.29
N LEU A 654 -10.70 -5.50 -7.44
CA LEU A 654 -9.95 -6.09 -6.32
C LEU A 654 -8.87 -7.08 -6.76
N ARG A 655 -9.01 -7.74 -7.93
CA ARG A 655 -7.95 -8.60 -8.50
C ARG A 655 -6.80 -7.80 -9.09
N VAL A 656 -7.08 -6.58 -9.54
CA VAL A 656 -6.09 -5.63 -10.08
C VAL A 656 -5.36 -4.85 -8.98
N GLY A 657 -6.01 -4.65 -7.82
CA GLY A 657 -5.48 -3.84 -6.71
C GLY A 657 -4.77 -4.64 -5.62
N ALA A 658 -3.47 -4.89 -5.78
CA ALA A 658 -2.55 -5.31 -4.70
C ALA A 658 -1.17 -4.64 -4.86
#